data_AF-A0A7Z9T0D7-F1
#
_entry.id   AF-A0A7Z9T0D7-F1
#
_cell.length_a   1.000
_cell.length_b   1.000
_cell.length_c   1.000
_cell.angle_alpha   90.00
_cell.angle_beta   90.00
_cell.angle_gamma   90.00
#
_symmetry.space_group_name_H-M   'P 1'
#
loop_
_entity.id
_entity.type
_entity.pdbx_description
1 polymer ?
#
loop_
_entity_poly.entity_id
_entity_poly.type
_entity_poly.pdbx_seq_one_letter_code
_entity_poly.pdbx_strand_id
1 'polypeptide(L)'
;MLDQLLRNNKTSSLFSINLNHQLGEKTFFQIMLSRFRTYYQYDTNENASIAAYIDYLDENGITTIPDKYKDDLFTDWNNNDFIDISEDAYPDDPSKWLTWETIPIQNTQDTDKFYTYGSGTTFYRLRWNEDDKVNWNLKTILTSQITKYHMVKGGFEVQIFDIFDHDVDMPSGGNIYGQNIGNMSHLGGRFGEDFTDTGFDGCSSCSGNGVWDHWDYGSDGVEAIDGNGDGDYDDDFIDLPPDAGEGDGKVNYDELSEDWDELYTDETWNDAQGKLNPIWMGLFLEDKMEFEALIVNAGLRVDYFDPRFDNYPSNLDDPVVDQSTGGQVKNPTSVDTKFYFSPRIGMAFPVSERDVMYFNYGRAFQLPQFQYMYRNINWDFSGAFPIVGNPDLLPETTTYYELGLRHQIGLDWRLEVKGFFKDIQGLTDTQQNWIKANQYYTRHVNGDYGSTRGLEIVLFKRFSRRYGGNINYTYSIAKGKSSSAYQNYRYTWASRIIPKDENFLDWDQRHTLNANLQMLIPFPAVGDIELNTTLQYGSGLPYSPPVRSLQPEINTRRLPPTLVMNLYAQKEFKIGQNIRLSAFMWVDNLFSGLIRDLLDIKNLSGVADEEWFDLFQEIKQRYEDKDTRFFGSEGDNNGIDDDGDGYVDESLEDEYMMLMDTDGDGTVDWNKENPAGGTFGTPGYYREGALVNIGISLKF
;
A
#
# COMPACT_ATOMS: atom_id res chain seq x y z
N MET A 1 -1.61 -12.56 -3.06
CA MET A 1 -1.81 -13.17 -1.73
C MET A 1 -3.08 -12.69 -1.02
N LEU A 2 -3.57 -11.44 -1.19
CA LEU A 2 -4.81 -10.99 -0.54
C LEU A 2 -6.13 -11.42 -1.23
N ASP A 3 -6.08 -11.85 -2.49
CA ASP A 3 -7.28 -12.24 -3.26
C ASP A 3 -7.80 -13.65 -2.94
N GLN A 4 -7.13 -14.38 -2.03
CA GLN A 4 -7.46 -15.76 -1.64
C GLN A 4 -8.00 -15.86 -0.20
N LEU A 5 -8.38 -14.74 0.42
CA LEU A 5 -8.95 -14.72 1.78
C LEU A 5 -10.43 -15.12 1.77
N LEU A 6 -10.84 -15.94 2.74
CA LEU A 6 -12.19 -16.55 2.86
C LEU A 6 -13.33 -15.51 2.89
N ARG A 7 -13.10 -14.35 3.50
CA ARG A 7 -13.99 -13.18 3.49
C ARG A 7 -13.17 -11.95 3.13
N ASN A 8 -13.57 -11.24 2.08
CA ASN A 8 -12.90 -10.02 1.61
C ASN A 8 -13.97 -9.06 1.08
N ASN A 9 -14.49 -8.19 1.96
CA ASN A 9 -15.56 -7.27 1.63
C ASN A 9 -15.00 -5.84 1.54
N LYS A 10 -15.09 -5.22 0.35
CA LYS A 10 -14.63 -3.84 0.12
C LYS A 10 -15.77 -3.02 -0.45
N THR A 11 -16.16 -1.95 0.24
CA THR A 11 -17.15 -1.01 -0.29
C THR A 11 -16.68 0.44 -0.16
N SER A 12 -17.04 1.26 -1.14
CA SER A 12 -16.86 2.71 -1.04
C SER A 12 -18.13 3.39 -1.54
N SER A 13 -18.53 4.47 -0.87
CA SER A 13 -19.72 5.23 -1.24
C SER A 13 -19.47 6.73 -1.10
N LEU A 14 -19.94 7.49 -2.08
CA LEU A 14 -19.90 8.95 -2.09
C LEU A 14 -21.30 9.49 -2.29
N PHE A 15 -21.73 10.32 -1.34
CA PHE A 15 -22.94 11.12 -1.45
C PHE A 15 -22.54 12.60 -1.46
N SER A 16 -23.09 13.39 -2.38
CA SER A 16 -22.80 14.83 -2.46
C SER A 16 -24.01 15.61 -2.94
N ILE A 17 -24.31 16.71 -2.25
CA ILE A 17 -25.28 17.73 -2.63
C ILE A 17 -24.53 19.04 -2.81
N ASN A 18 -24.73 19.70 -3.95
CA ASN A 18 -24.23 21.05 -4.21
C ASN A 18 -25.41 21.96 -4.56
N LEU A 19 -25.65 22.96 -3.72
CA LEU A 19 -26.68 23.97 -3.93
C LEU A 19 -26.01 25.30 -4.24
N ASN A 20 -26.33 25.85 -5.42
CA ASN A 20 -25.90 27.18 -5.83
C ASN A 20 -27.11 28.09 -5.88
N HIS A 21 -27.05 29.21 -5.19
CA HIS A 21 -28.11 30.19 -5.15
C HIS A 21 -27.56 31.60 -5.42
N GLN A 22 -28.15 32.25 -6.41
CA GLN A 22 -27.85 33.64 -6.72
C GLN A 22 -28.74 34.53 -5.85
N LEU A 23 -28.17 35.11 -4.79
CA LEU A 23 -28.88 36.00 -3.86
C LEU A 23 -29.19 37.37 -4.50
N GLY A 24 -28.44 37.75 -5.53
CA GLY A 24 -28.67 38.97 -6.31
C GLY A 24 -27.76 39.03 -7.54
N GLU A 25 -27.82 40.13 -8.30
CA GLU A 25 -27.04 40.28 -9.54
C GLU A 25 -25.53 40.14 -9.35
N LYS A 26 -25.03 40.47 -8.15
CA LYS A 26 -23.61 40.54 -7.81
C LYS A 26 -23.18 39.61 -6.68
N THR A 27 -24.11 38.80 -6.15
CA THR A 27 -23.87 37.97 -4.97
C THR A 27 -24.32 36.54 -5.20
N PHE A 28 -23.41 35.61 -4.99
CA PHE A 28 -23.58 34.18 -5.19
C PHE A 28 -23.27 33.45 -3.89
N PHE A 29 -24.11 32.50 -3.55
CA PHE A 29 -23.95 31.66 -2.38
C PHE A 29 -23.96 30.19 -2.80
N GLN A 30 -23.02 29.43 -2.28
CA GLN A 30 -22.87 28.00 -2.53
C GLN A 30 -22.79 27.25 -1.21
N ILE A 31 -23.53 26.15 -1.12
CA ILE A 31 -23.43 25.15 -0.06
C ILE A 31 -23.09 23.81 -0.72
N MET A 32 -22.07 23.15 -0.19
CA MET A 32 -21.70 21.79 -0.56
C MET A 32 -21.73 20.93 0.69
N LEU A 33 -22.46 19.83 0.63
CA LEU A 33 -22.49 18.80 1.65
C LEU A 33 -22.09 17.49 1.00
N SER A 34 -21.13 16.78 1.57
CA SER A 34 -20.74 15.45 1.09
C SER A 34 -20.47 14.49 2.23
N ARG A 35 -20.75 13.21 2.00
CA ARG A 35 -20.36 12.09 2.84
C ARG A 35 -19.58 11.10 1.99
N PHE A 36 -18.39 10.73 2.43
CA PHE A 36 -17.60 9.66 1.85
C PHE A 36 -17.38 8.58 2.89
N ARG A 37 -17.67 7.31 2.56
CA ARG A 37 -17.39 6.15 3.41
C ARG A 37 -16.56 5.14 2.64
N THR A 38 -15.51 4.63 3.28
CA THR A 38 -14.75 3.46 2.85
C THR A 38 -14.86 2.40 3.92
N TYR A 39 -15.11 1.17 3.49
CA TYR A 39 -15.20 0.01 4.36
C TYR A 39 -14.37 -1.12 3.76
N TYR A 40 -13.52 -1.74 4.58
CA TYR A 40 -12.76 -2.91 4.22
C TYR A 40 -12.72 -3.90 5.38
N GLN A 41 -13.18 -5.12 5.14
CA GLN A 41 -13.09 -6.24 6.08
C GLN A 41 -12.44 -7.44 5.40
N TYR A 42 -11.49 -8.07 6.07
CA TYR A 42 -10.95 -9.36 5.63
C TYR A 42 -10.53 -10.26 6.79
N ASP A 43 -10.63 -11.57 6.58
CA ASP A 43 -10.24 -12.55 7.58
C ASP A 43 -8.83 -13.07 7.28
N THR A 44 -7.94 -13.01 8.27
CA THR A 44 -6.63 -13.67 8.24
C THR A 44 -6.82 -15.05 8.87
N ASN A 45 -7.16 -16.05 8.06
CA ASN A 45 -7.11 -17.44 8.49
C ASN A 45 -5.81 -18.05 7.98
N GLU A 46 -4.91 -18.41 8.88
CA GLU A 46 -3.75 -19.21 8.54
C GLU A 46 -4.05 -20.65 8.92
N ASN A 47 -4.37 -21.49 7.93
CA ASN A 47 -4.55 -22.91 8.16
C ASN A 47 -3.17 -23.58 8.29
N ALA A 48 -2.50 -23.38 9.43
CA ALA A 48 -1.17 -23.92 9.72
C ALA A 48 -1.17 -25.44 10.05
N SER A 49 -2.19 -26.20 9.65
CA SER A 49 -2.33 -27.59 10.05
C SER A 49 -3.11 -28.45 9.06
N ILE A 50 -2.62 -28.54 7.82
CA ILE A 50 -2.84 -29.73 6.97
C ILE A 50 -1.47 -30.24 6.50
N ALA A 51 -0.54 -30.41 7.45
CA ALA A 51 0.77 -30.98 7.17
C ALA A 51 1.21 -32.04 8.20
N ALA A 52 0.35 -32.43 9.13
CA ALA A 52 0.65 -33.54 10.01
C ALA A 52 -0.63 -34.19 10.52
N TYR A 53 -0.69 -35.51 10.34
CA TYR A 53 -1.60 -36.45 10.99
C TYR A 53 -3.02 -36.58 10.42
N ILE A 54 -3.20 -37.59 9.56
CA ILE A 54 -4.44 -38.38 9.52
C ILE A 54 -4.04 -39.85 9.62
N ASP A 55 -4.32 -40.45 10.76
CA ASP A 55 -4.32 -41.90 10.99
C ASP A 55 -5.72 -42.41 10.62
N TYR A 56 -5.81 -43.45 9.78
CA TYR A 56 -7.06 -44.22 9.65
C TYR A 56 -6.80 -45.66 10.08
N LEU A 57 -7.57 -46.09 11.08
CA LEU A 57 -7.62 -47.44 11.61
C LEU A 57 -8.29 -48.37 10.60
N ASP A 58 -7.66 -49.51 10.30
CA ASP A 58 -8.41 -50.71 9.98
C ASP A 58 -7.75 -51.98 10.54
N GLU A 59 -8.58 -53.00 10.75
CA GLU A 59 -8.62 -53.94 11.88
C GLU A 59 -7.38 -54.76 12.30
N ASN A 60 -6.19 -54.71 11.69
CA ASN A 60 -5.12 -55.69 12.07
C ASN A 60 -3.64 -55.27 11.92
N GLY A 61 -3.28 -54.00 12.17
CA GLY A 61 -1.89 -53.66 12.52
C GLY A 61 -1.14 -52.73 11.55
N ILE A 62 -0.35 -51.84 12.16
CA ILE A 62 0.23 -50.61 11.63
C ILE A 62 1.38 -50.87 10.64
N THR A 63 1.33 -50.22 9.46
CA THR A 63 2.53 -49.91 8.66
C THR A 63 2.43 -48.50 8.07
N THR A 64 3.30 -47.61 8.51
CA THR A 64 3.53 -46.26 7.96
C THR A 64 4.00 -46.34 6.51
N ILE A 65 3.38 -45.59 5.59
CA ILE A 65 3.95 -45.31 4.26
C ILE A 65 4.38 -43.83 4.26
N PRO A 66 5.70 -43.53 4.17
CA PRO A 66 6.15 -42.17 3.94
C PRO A 66 5.79 -41.73 2.53
N ASP A 67 5.31 -40.49 2.39
CA ASP A 67 5.26 -39.79 1.10
C ASP A 67 6.64 -39.87 0.43
N LYS A 68 6.66 -40.55 -0.73
CA LYS A 68 7.87 -40.77 -1.51
C LYS A 68 8.05 -39.71 -2.59
N TYR A 69 7.03 -38.92 -2.92
CA TYR A 69 7.02 -38.12 -4.15
C TYR A 69 6.88 -36.60 -3.97
N LYS A 70 6.61 -36.07 -2.76
CA LYS A 70 6.55 -34.61 -2.51
C LYS A 70 5.54 -33.88 -3.41
N ASP A 71 4.57 -34.57 -3.97
CA ASP A 71 3.55 -33.98 -4.83
C ASP A 71 2.25 -33.78 -4.04
N ASP A 72 1.66 -32.60 -4.21
CA ASP A 72 0.60 -32.04 -3.37
C ASP A 72 -0.68 -32.89 -3.49
N LEU A 73 -1.19 -33.32 -2.34
CA LEU A 73 -2.22 -34.35 -2.20
C LEU A 73 -3.62 -33.89 -2.64
N PHE A 74 -3.74 -32.66 -3.16
CA PHE A 74 -4.99 -31.92 -3.38
C PHE A 74 -5.04 -31.16 -4.71
N THR A 75 -4.43 -31.72 -5.75
CA THR A 75 -4.53 -31.16 -7.12
C THR A 75 -5.59 -31.93 -7.92
N ASP A 76 -6.39 -31.20 -8.71
CA ASP A 76 -7.32 -31.75 -9.72
C ASP A 76 -6.93 -31.13 -11.06
N TRP A 77 -5.93 -31.69 -11.72
CA TRP A 77 -5.34 -31.07 -12.92
C TRP A 77 -6.22 -31.26 -14.17
N ASN A 78 -7.11 -32.25 -14.17
CA ASN A 78 -8.02 -32.51 -15.28
C ASN A 78 -9.42 -31.89 -15.07
N ASN A 79 -9.64 -31.28 -13.90
CA ASN A 79 -10.79 -30.48 -13.50
C ASN A 79 -12.10 -31.30 -13.51
N ASN A 80 -12.03 -32.53 -12.99
CA ASN A 80 -13.11 -33.53 -12.96
C ASN A 80 -13.84 -33.65 -11.60
N ASP A 81 -13.50 -32.80 -10.62
CA ASP A 81 -14.00 -32.73 -9.24
C ASP A 81 -13.49 -33.85 -8.28
N PHE A 82 -12.44 -34.57 -8.67
CA PHE A 82 -11.76 -35.60 -7.86
C PHE A 82 -10.28 -35.25 -7.60
N ILE A 83 -9.69 -35.82 -6.55
CA ILE A 83 -8.34 -35.45 -6.07
C ILE A 83 -7.29 -36.51 -6.39
N ASP A 84 -6.12 -36.04 -6.84
CA ASP A 84 -5.05 -36.84 -7.46
C ASP A 84 -4.58 -38.06 -6.65
N ILE A 85 -4.47 -38.05 -5.31
CA ILE A 85 -3.89 -39.24 -4.61
C ILE A 85 -4.71 -40.52 -4.84
N SER A 86 -6.03 -40.39 -4.95
CA SER A 86 -6.93 -41.52 -5.18
C SER A 86 -6.97 -41.93 -6.65
N GLU A 87 -6.77 -40.96 -7.55
CA GLU A 87 -6.68 -41.13 -8.99
C GLU A 87 -5.37 -41.82 -9.39
N ASP A 88 -4.24 -41.44 -8.79
CA ASP A 88 -2.92 -42.00 -9.06
C ASP A 88 -2.78 -43.43 -8.49
N ALA A 89 -3.43 -43.71 -7.36
CA ALA A 89 -3.48 -45.04 -6.76
C ALA A 89 -4.44 -46.00 -7.47
N TYR A 90 -5.53 -45.49 -8.07
CA TYR A 90 -6.57 -46.27 -8.75
C TYR A 90 -6.99 -45.65 -10.09
N PRO A 91 -6.08 -45.55 -11.07
CA PRO A 91 -6.29 -44.77 -12.30
C PRO A 91 -7.41 -45.32 -13.21
N ASP A 92 -7.76 -46.60 -13.04
CA ASP A 92 -8.75 -47.28 -13.87
C ASP A 92 -10.10 -47.53 -13.15
N ASP A 93 -10.27 -47.06 -11.91
CA ASP A 93 -11.49 -47.28 -11.11
C ASP A 93 -12.01 -45.98 -10.46
N PRO A 94 -12.81 -45.19 -11.21
CA PRO A 94 -13.35 -43.90 -10.73
C PRO A 94 -14.27 -44.00 -9.52
N SER A 95 -14.76 -45.21 -9.18
CA SER A 95 -15.58 -45.43 -7.99
C SER A 95 -14.78 -45.36 -6.68
N LYS A 96 -13.44 -45.38 -6.78
CA LYS A 96 -12.51 -45.31 -5.65
C LYS A 96 -11.85 -43.94 -5.51
N TRP A 97 -12.18 -43.01 -6.40
CA TRP A 97 -11.70 -41.64 -6.30
C TRP A 97 -12.46 -40.90 -5.20
N LEU A 98 -11.76 -40.04 -4.48
CA LEU A 98 -12.35 -39.21 -3.43
C LEU A 98 -12.91 -37.93 -4.05
N THR A 99 -14.18 -37.65 -3.79
CA THR A 99 -14.77 -36.34 -4.11
C THR A 99 -14.41 -35.34 -3.01
N TRP A 100 -14.37 -34.05 -3.37
CA TRP A 100 -14.16 -32.96 -2.41
C TRP A 100 -15.05 -33.03 -1.15
N GLU A 101 -16.27 -33.53 -1.29
CA GLU A 101 -17.26 -33.68 -0.21
C GLU A 101 -16.91 -34.79 0.82
N THR A 102 -16.01 -35.72 0.46
CA THR A 102 -15.67 -36.88 1.30
C THR A 102 -14.46 -36.65 2.21
N ILE A 103 -13.76 -35.52 2.10
CA ILE A 103 -12.69 -35.15 3.03
C ILE A 103 -13.33 -34.70 4.35
N PRO A 104 -13.16 -35.46 5.45
CA PRO A 104 -13.79 -35.11 6.70
C PRO A 104 -12.97 -34.00 7.37
N ILE A 105 -13.48 -32.78 7.38
CA ILE A 105 -13.04 -31.77 8.36
C ILE A 105 -13.62 -32.24 9.71
N GLN A 106 -12.84 -33.00 10.47
CA GLN A 106 -13.34 -33.65 11.70
C GLN A 106 -13.66 -32.61 12.78
N ASN A 107 -14.93 -32.55 13.17
CA ASN A 107 -15.39 -32.00 14.46
C ASN A 107 -16.23 -33.08 15.16
N THR A 108 -15.77 -33.63 16.27
CA THR A 108 -16.57 -34.55 17.10
C THR A 108 -17.51 -33.76 18.03
N GLN A 109 -18.80 -34.14 18.03
CA GLN A 109 -19.81 -33.64 18.97
C GLN A 109 -19.83 -34.50 20.23
N ASP A 110 -20.07 -33.88 21.39
CA ASP A 110 -20.35 -34.59 22.63
C ASP A 110 -21.81 -35.10 22.71
N THR A 111 -22.13 -35.78 23.81
CA THR A 111 -23.42 -36.42 24.06
C THR A 111 -24.63 -35.48 24.11
N ASP A 112 -24.42 -34.16 24.25
CA ASP A 112 -25.48 -33.14 24.17
C ASP A 112 -25.46 -32.38 22.84
N LYS A 113 -24.73 -32.90 21.83
CA LYS A 113 -24.53 -32.36 20.48
C LYS A 113 -23.80 -31.02 20.43
N PHE A 114 -23.07 -30.64 21.47
CA PHE A 114 -22.15 -29.51 21.42
C PHE A 114 -20.75 -29.97 20.96
N TYR A 115 -20.07 -29.12 20.19
CA TYR A 115 -18.69 -29.36 19.78
C TYR A 115 -17.74 -28.97 20.93
N THR A 116 -16.92 -29.91 21.44
CA THR A 116 -15.95 -29.62 22.52
C THR A 116 -14.52 -30.09 22.18
N TYR A 117 -13.54 -29.30 22.66
CA TYR A 117 -12.10 -29.35 22.32
C TYR A 117 -11.31 -30.41 23.10
N GLY A 118 -10.39 -31.11 22.43
CA GLY A 118 -9.41 -32.03 23.02
C GLY A 118 -7.99 -31.45 23.04
N SER A 119 -7.23 -31.68 24.11
CA SER A 119 -5.90 -31.13 24.35
C SER A 119 -4.85 -31.63 23.35
N GLY A 120 -4.30 -30.72 22.55
CA GLY A 120 -3.13 -31.00 21.70
C GLY A 120 -3.03 -30.05 20.51
N THR A 121 -2.30 -28.95 20.68
CA THR A 121 -1.68 -28.14 19.61
C THR A 121 -2.51 -27.86 18.35
N THR A 122 -3.52 -27.00 18.43
CA THR A 122 -3.96 -26.11 17.33
C THR A 122 -4.83 -25.01 17.93
N PHE A 123 -4.32 -23.80 17.98
CA PHE A 123 -5.11 -22.62 18.31
C PHE A 123 -5.86 -22.19 17.04
N TYR A 124 -7.19 -22.08 17.09
CA TYR A 124 -7.94 -21.29 16.12
C TYR A 124 -7.37 -19.86 16.13
N ARG A 125 -6.66 -19.47 15.08
CA ARG A 125 -6.17 -18.09 14.89
C ARG A 125 -7.09 -17.36 13.92
N LEU A 126 -8.38 -17.32 14.24
CA LEU A 126 -9.31 -16.44 13.53
C LEU A 126 -8.99 -15.02 13.98
N ARG A 127 -8.32 -14.26 13.12
CA ARG A 127 -8.23 -12.80 13.24
C ARG A 127 -8.79 -12.17 11.97
N TRP A 128 -9.34 -10.98 12.11
CA TRP A 128 -9.95 -10.24 11.02
C TRP A 128 -9.47 -8.80 11.11
N ASN A 129 -9.24 -8.20 9.97
CA ASN A 129 -8.97 -6.77 9.86
C ASN A 129 -10.26 -6.08 9.47
N GLU A 130 -10.56 -4.96 10.12
CA GLU A 130 -11.72 -4.13 9.79
C GLU A 130 -11.33 -2.65 9.79
N ASP A 131 -11.62 -1.98 8.68
CA ASP A 131 -11.38 -0.57 8.46
C ASP A 131 -12.68 0.08 7.99
N ASP A 132 -13.31 0.90 8.84
CA ASP A 132 -14.49 1.70 8.50
C ASP A 132 -14.21 3.18 8.74
N LYS A 133 -14.12 3.94 7.65
CA LYS A 133 -13.79 5.36 7.66
C LYS A 133 -14.90 6.15 6.98
N VAL A 134 -15.53 7.06 7.72
CA VAL A 134 -16.56 7.99 7.24
C VAL A 134 -16.09 9.43 7.39
N ASN A 135 -16.20 10.22 6.33
CA ASN A 135 -15.95 11.66 6.34
C ASN A 135 -17.20 12.43 5.90
N TRP A 136 -17.66 13.33 6.75
CA TRP A 136 -18.70 14.32 6.44
C TRP A 136 -18.06 15.68 6.22
N ASN A 137 -18.29 16.30 5.06
CA ASN A 137 -17.82 17.64 4.74
C ASN A 137 -19.00 18.59 4.47
N LEU A 138 -19.05 19.70 5.19
CA LEU A 138 -19.93 20.83 4.92
C LEU A 138 -19.08 22.06 4.58
N LYS A 139 -19.30 22.62 3.40
CA LYS A 139 -18.60 23.82 2.92
C LYS A 139 -19.58 24.86 2.44
N THR A 140 -19.40 26.09 2.90
CA THR A 140 -20.17 27.25 2.44
C THR A 140 -19.26 28.27 1.81
N ILE A 141 -19.75 28.93 0.76
CA ILE A 141 -19.01 29.97 0.05
C ILE A 141 -19.99 31.10 -0.29
N LEU A 142 -19.67 32.30 0.14
CA LEU A 142 -20.33 33.54 -0.28
C LEU A 142 -19.35 34.33 -1.12
N THR A 143 -19.72 34.63 -2.36
CA THR A 143 -18.97 35.49 -3.27
C THR A 143 -19.80 36.71 -3.59
N SER A 144 -19.25 37.91 -3.42
CA SER A 144 -19.95 39.16 -3.70
C SER A 144 -19.03 40.21 -4.32
N GLN A 145 -19.50 40.84 -5.40
CA GLN A 145 -18.87 42.02 -5.97
C GLN A 145 -19.29 43.26 -5.16
N ILE A 146 -18.45 43.69 -4.22
CA ILE A 146 -18.75 44.79 -3.29
C ILE A 146 -18.60 46.15 -3.97
N THR A 147 -17.53 46.33 -4.75
CA THR A 147 -17.28 47.55 -5.54
C THR A 147 -16.89 47.18 -6.96
N LYS A 148 -16.67 48.14 -7.86
CA LYS A 148 -16.14 47.84 -9.20
C LYS A 148 -14.74 47.22 -9.20
N TYR A 149 -13.99 47.38 -8.10
CA TYR A 149 -12.61 46.92 -7.98
C TYR A 149 -12.46 45.72 -7.04
N HIS A 150 -13.37 45.51 -6.11
CA HIS A 150 -13.27 44.49 -5.05
C HIS A 150 -14.33 43.41 -5.21
N MET A 151 -13.88 42.17 -5.36
CA MET A 151 -14.70 40.96 -5.32
C MET A 151 -14.29 40.13 -4.11
N VAL A 152 -15.17 40.06 -3.12
CA VAL A 152 -14.89 39.36 -1.86
C VAL A 152 -15.50 37.96 -1.91
N LYS A 153 -14.71 36.97 -1.50
CA LYS A 153 -15.11 35.58 -1.36
C LYS A 153 -14.78 35.13 0.05
N GLY A 154 -15.78 34.74 0.83
CA GLY A 154 -15.60 34.22 2.18
C GLY A 154 -16.44 32.98 2.42
N GLY A 155 -16.07 32.20 3.42
CA GLY A 155 -16.80 30.98 3.74
C GLY A 155 -16.17 30.20 4.87
N PHE A 156 -16.84 29.13 5.26
CA PHE A 156 -16.32 28.18 6.23
C PHE A 156 -16.46 26.75 5.70
N GLU A 157 -15.66 25.87 6.26
CA GLU A 157 -15.63 24.44 5.96
C GLU A 157 -15.55 23.68 7.28
N VAL A 158 -16.31 22.60 7.40
CA VAL A 158 -16.29 21.70 8.55
C VAL A 158 -16.20 20.28 8.03
N GLN A 159 -15.22 19.53 8.51
CA GLN A 159 -15.06 18.11 8.26
C GLN A 159 -15.12 17.37 9.59
N ILE A 160 -15.99 16.36 9.63
CA ILE A 160 -16.17 15.47 10.77
C ILE A 160 -15.84 14.07 10.29
N PHE A 161 -14.91 13.42 10.97
CA PHE A 161 -14.50 12.07 10.66
C PHE A 161 -15.06 11.11 11.71
N ASP A 162 -15.38 9.91 11.29
CA ASP A 162 -15.66 8.74 12.14
C ASP A 162 -14.78 7.62 11.60
N ILE A 163 -13.78 7.22 12.37
CA ILE A 163 -12.70 6.34 11.96
C ILE A 163 -12.65 5.15 12.92
N PHE A 164 -12.78 3.97 12.35
CA PHE A 164 -12.51 2.70 13.00
C PHE A 164 -11.45 1.97 12.19
N ASP A 165 -10.41 1.48 12.85
CA ASP A 165 -9.26 0.85 12.22
C ASP A 165 -8.73 -0.23 13.14
N HIS A 166 -9.11 -1.48 12.86
CA HIS A 166 -8.65 -2.67 13.55
C HIS A 166 -7.68 -3.44 12.63
N ASP A 167 -6.40 -3.38 12.99
CA ASP A 167 -5.29 -3.89 12.17
C ASP A 167 -4.79 -5.26 12.65
N VAL A 168 -4.55 -6.15 11.69
CA VAL A 168 -3.98 -7.48 11.89
C VAL A 168 -2.76 -7.64 10.98
N ASP A 169 -1.61 -7.94 11.59
CA ASP A 169 -0.32 -8.14 10.95
C ASP A 169 -0.01 -9.63 10.73
N MET A 170 0.41 -9.99 9.53
CA MET A 170 0.87 -11.34 9.17
C MET A 170 2.38 -11.30 8.85
N PRO A 171 3.28 -11.45 9.84
CA PRO A 171 4.69 -11.55 9.57
C PRO A 171 5.09 -12.82 8.80
N SER A 172 6.18 -12.69 8.06
CA SER A 172 6.93 -13.78 7.44
C SER A 172 7.33 -14.81 8.50
N GLY A 173 6.70 -15.99 8.49
CA GLY A 173 6.94 -17.06 9.46
C GLY A 173 5.69 -17.76 9.97
N GLY A 174 4.50 -17.33 9.55
CA GLY A 174 3.25 -18.02 9.83
C GLY A 174 2.73 -17.87 11.26
N ASN A 175 2.85 -16.65 11.78
CA ASN A 175 2.14 -16.22 12.98
C ASN A 175 1.31 -14.99 12.61
N ILE A 176 0.06 -14.96 13.06
CA ILE A 176 -0.82 -13.80 12.93
C ILE A 176 -0.75 -13.00 14.24
N TYR A 177 -0.30 -11.76 14.16
CA TYR A 177 -0.33 -10.79 15.26
C TYR A 177 -1.42 -9.78 14.96
N GLY A 178 -2.08 -9.24 15.98
CA GLY A 178 -3.10 -8.22 15.78
C GLY A 178 -3.22 -7.40 17.04
N GLN A 179 -3.78 -6.20 16.91
CA GLN A 179 -4.01 -5.33 18.06
C GLN A 179 -4.89 -6.10 19.06
N ASN A 180 -4.40 -6.33 20.29
CA ASN A 180 -5.14 -7.14 21.25
C ASN A 180 -6.41 -6.41 21.69
N ILE A 181 -7.55 -7.03 21.42
CA ILE A 181 -8.82 -6.60 21.95
C ILE A 181 -8.96 -7.13 23.38
N GLY A 182 -8.51 -6.34 24.35
CA GLY A 182 -8.85 -6.51 25.75
C GLY A 182 -8.31 -7.76 26.46
N ASN A 183 -8.03 -7.62 27.75
CA ASN A 183 -7.77 -8.74 28.63
C ASN A 183 -9.10 -9.46 28.91
N MET A 184 -9.18 -10.77 28.70
CA MET A 184 -10.29 -11.61 29.17
C MET A 184 -10.39 -11.53 30.71
N SER A 185 -11.05 -10.51 31.23
CA SER A 185 -11.18 -10.29 32.69
C SER A 185 -12.63 -10.09 33.15
N HIS A 186 -13.61 -10.17 32.26
CA HIS A 186 -15.01 -9.92 32.59
C HIS A 186 -16.03 -11.03 32.24
N LEU A 187 -15.60 -12.29 32.08
CA LEU A 187 -16.49 -13.43 32.38
C LEU A 187 -16.55 -13.69 33.90
N GLY A 188 -16.84 -12.64 34.65
CA GLY A 188 -17.25 -12.72 36.04
C GLY A 188 -18.74 -13.07 36.09
N GLY A 189 -19.07 -14.35 35.97
CA GLY A 189 -20.48 -14.76 36.06
C GLY A 189 -20.81 -16.20 35.77
N ARG A 190 -20.06 -17.19 36.30
CA ARG A 190 -20.54 -18.54 36.71
C ARG A 190 -19.46 -19.55 37.10
N PHE A 191 -18.25 -19.14 37.43
CA PHE A 191 -17.30 -20.04 38.11
C PHE A 191 -17.48 -19.92 39.62
N GLY A 192 -18.50 -20.63 40.12
CA GLY A 192 -18.55 -21.03 41.51
C GLY A 192 -17.74 -22.31 41.67
N GLU A 193 -16.76 -22.23 42.57
CA GLU A 193 -16.11 -23.33 43.29
C GLU A 193 -14.84 -23.95 42.67
N ASP A 194 -13.74 -23.63 43.35
CA ASP A 194 -12.50 -24.38 43.53
C ASP A 194 -11.64 -24.78 42.33
N PHE A 195 -10.71 -23.89 41.96
CA PHE A 195 -9.35 -24.32 41.62
C PHE A 195 -8.34 -23.53 42.46
N THR A 196 -7.88 -24.16 43.54
CA THR A 196 -6.71 -23.76 44.29
C THR A 196 -5.46 -23.93 43.42
N ASP A 197 -4.68 -22.85 43.38
CA ASP A 197 -3.24 -22.82 43.14
C ASP A 197 -2.53 -24.14 43.49
N THR A 198 -2.06 -24.86 42.48
CA THR A 198 -0.90 -25.74 42.59
C THR A 198 0.09 -25.29 41.54
N GLY A 199 0.98 -24.38 41.97
CA GLY A 199 2.06 -23.87 41.15
C GLY A 199 2.92 -24.93 40.48
N PHE A 200 3.54 -24.53 39.39
CA PHE A 200 4.73 -25.18 38.88
C PHE A 200 5.78 -24.11 38.59
N ASP A 201 6.71 -24.00 39.54
CA ASP A 201 8.01 -23.36 39.38
C ASP A 201 8.73 -23.95 38.17
N GLY A 202 9.26 -23.06 37.32
CA GLY A 202 10.16 -23.44 36.25
C GLY A 202 11.45 -24.03 36.80
N CYS A 203 11.79 -25.26 36.38
CA CYS A 203 13.14 -25.78 36.51
C CYS A 203 13.79 -25.87 35.14
N SER A 204 14.56 -24.83 34.83
CA SER A 204 15.43 -24.69 33.67
C SER A 204 16.74 -25.48 33.85
N SER A 205 16.70 -26.81 33.99
CA SER A 205 17.85 -27.71 33.77
C SER A 205 17.55 -29.14 34.24
N CYS A 206 17.00 -29.99 33.37
CA CYS A 206 17.10 -31.45 33.54
C CYS A 206 17.11 -32.12 32.15
N SER A 207 18.30 -32.38 31.63
CA SER A 207 18.56 -33.38 30.60
C SER A 207 18.57 -34.78 31.23
N GLY A 208 17.75 -35.72 30.77
CA GLY A 208 17.85 -37.12 31.21
C GLY A 208 16.75 -38.05 30.72
N ASN A 209 17.15 -39.17 30.12
CA ASN A 209 16.35 -40.28 29.61
C ASN A 209 15.51 -41.03 30.66
N GLY A 210 14.39 -41.62 30.19
CA GLY A 210 13.72 -42.81 30.75
C GLY A 210 12.55 -42.50 31.70
N VAL A 211 11.49 -43.29 31.84
CA VAL A 211 11.14 -44.66 31.43
C VAL A 211 9.61 -44.76 31.43
N TRP A 212 9.03 -45.50 30.48
CA TRP A 212 7.62 -45.89 30.44
C TRP A 212 7.32 -46.96 31.49
N ASP A 213 6.19 -46.89 32.19
CA ASP A 213 5.66 -48.07 32.90
C ASP A 213 4.14 -48.21 32.75
N HIS A 214 3.74 -49.48 32.61
CA HIS A 214 2.46 -50.01 32.18
C HIS A 214 1.72 -50.66 33.37
N TRP A 215 0.45 -50.31 33.51
CA TRP A 215 -0.75 -51.04 34.00
C TRP A 215 -0.67 -51.95 35.23
N ASP A 216 -1.66 -51.80 36.13
CA ASP A 216 -2.18 -52.87 36.99
C ASP A 216 -3.72 -52.82 37.03
N TYR A 217 -4.35 -53.94 36.66
CA TYR A 217 -5.78 -54.22 36.84
C TYR A 217 -6.02 -54.83 38.22
N GLY A 218 -6.99 -54.28 38.96
CA GLY A 218 -7.57 -54.87 40.17
C GLY A 218 -8.75 -55.79 39.84
N SER A 219 -8.86 -56.87 40.60
CA SER A 219 -9.55 -58.11 40.28
C SER A 219 -10.70 -58.42 41.25
N ASP A 220 -11.92 -58.02 40.96
CA ASP A 220 -13.11 -58.50 41.66
C ASP A 220 -14.39 -57.99 40.98
N GLY A 221 -15.26 -58.93 40.63
CA GLY A 221 -16.47 -58.72 39.85
C GLY A 221 -17.56 -57.90 40.55
N VAL A 222 -18.29 -57.19 39.69
CA VAL A 222 -19.69 -56.70 39.75
C VAL A 222 -20.48 -57.04 41.02
N GLU A 223 -21.17 -56.04 41.58
CA GLU A 223 -22.60 -56.15 41.94
C GLU A 223 -23.22 -54.74 42.07
N ALA A 224 -23.92 -54.30 41.01
CA ALA A 224 -24.98 -53.31 41.14
C ALA A 224 -26.25 -54.04 41.61
N ILE A 225 -26.90 -53.55 42.67
CA ILE A 225 -28.10 -54.13 43.27
C ILE A 225 -29.33 -53.46 42.64
N ASP A 226 -30.17 -54.26 42.00
CA ASP A 226 -31.54 -53.93 41.56
C ASP A 226 -32.48 -53.88 42.78
N GLY A 227 -33.06 -52.71 43.06
CA GLY A 227 -33.88 -52.43 44.24
C GLY A 227 -35.38 -52.71 44.08
N ASN A 228 -35.87 -53.05 42.89
CA ASN A 228 -37.30 -53.23 42.61
C ASN A 228 -37.65 -54.49 41.81
N GLY A 229 -36.69 -55.20 41.22
CA GLY A 229 -36.88 -56.58 40.79
C GLY A 229 -37.82 -56.76 39.60
N ASP A 230 -37.75 -55.86 38.61
CA ASP A 230 -38.48 -55.97 37.33
C ASP A 230 -37.56 -56.19 36.11
N GLY A 231 -36.23 -56.18 36.27
CA GLY A 231 -35.31 -56.62 35.21
C GLY A 231 -35.25 -55.71 33.98
N ASP A 232 -35.62 -54.44 34.17
CA ASP A 232 -35.46 -53.33 33.25
C ASP A 232 -34.48 -52.32 33.89
N TYR A 233 -33.61 -51.70 33.10
CA TYR A 233 -32.95 -50.45 33.50
C TYR A 233 -33.77 -49.37 32.83
N ASP A 234 -34.69 -48.77 33.56
CA ASP A 234 -35.89 -48.10 33.06
C ASP A 234 -35.59 -47.07 31.97
N ASP A 235 -35.98 -47.42 30.75
CA ASP A 235 -36.22 -46.54 29.62
C ASP A 235 -37.69 -46.04 29.68
N ASP A 236 -37.98 -44.87 29.10
CA ASP A 236 -39.30 -44.31 28.70
C ASP A 236 -40.13 -43.47 29.73
N PHE A 237 -40.81 -42.33 29.47
CA PHE A 237 -41.24 -41.55 28.29
C PHE A 237 -41.67 -40.11 28.77
N ILE A 238 -41.38 -39.05 28.00
CA ILE A 238 -42.25 -37.84 27.88
C ILE A 238 -42.44 -37.53 26.39
N ASP A 239 -43.72 -37.32 26.03
CA ASP A 239 -44.32 -37.18 24.70
C ASP A 239 -43.62 -36.26 23.70
N LEU A 240 -43.43 -36.76 22.46
CA LEU A 240 -43.33 -35.95 21.24
C LEU A 240 -44.66 -36.02 20.47
N PRO A 241 -45.16 -34.91 19.89
CA PRO A 241 -46.35 -34.95 19.05
C PRO A 241 -46.09 -35.70 17.72
N PRO A 242 -47.10 -36.38 17.17
CA PRO A 242 -46.94 -37.26 16.00
C PRO A 242 -47.12 -36.51 14.66
N ASP A 243 -46.28 -36.91 13.72
CA ASP A 243 -46.45 -36.97 12.26
C ASP A 243 -47.14 -35.82 11.49
N ALA A 244 -46.36 -35.22 10.59
CA ALA A 244 -46.80 -35.07 9.19
C ALA A 244 -45.55 -34.97 8.29
N GLY A 245 -45.16 -36.09 7.68
CA GLY A 245 -44.20 -36.09 6.59
C GLY A 245 -44.71 -35.32 5.38
N GLU A 246 -43.78 -34.79 4.60
CA GLU A 246 -43.61 -34.98 3.16
C GLU A 246 -42.70 -33.87 2.59
N GLY A 247 -41.79 -34.26 1.72
CA GLY A 247 -41.26 -33.38 0.68
C GLY A 247 -39.89 -32.76 0.94
N ASP A 248 -39.01 -32.99 -0.03
CA ASP A 248 -37.77 -32.26 -0.36
C ASP A 248 -36.82 -31.79 0.76
N GLY A 249 -35.87 -32.66 1.10
CA GLY A 249 -34.60 -32.30 1.72
C GLY A 249 -33.74 -31.39 0.84
N LYS A 250 -34.10 -30.11 0.75
CA LYS A 250 -33.22 -29.01 0.39
C LYS A 250 -33.16 -28.08 1.59
N VAL A 251 -32.08 -28.19 2.36
CA VAL A 251 -31.75 -27.18 3.36
C VAL A 251 -31.54 -25.87 2.61
N ASN A 252 -32.32 -24.86 2.97
CA ASN A 252 -32.22 -23.52 2.43
C ASN A 252 -31.02 -22.83 3.10
N TYR A 253 -29.94 -22.60 2.35
CA TYR A 253 -28.70 -22.00 2.86
C TYR A 253 -28.84 -20.54 3.31
N ASP A 254 -29.99 -19.90 3.05
CA ASP A 254 -30.24 -18.52 3.45
C ASP A 254 -30.47 -18.37 4.97
N GLU A 255 -31.03 -19.38 5.66
CA GLU A 255 -31.39 -19.28 7.10
C GLU A 255 -30.22 -19.56 8.06
N LEU A 256 -29.11 -20.16 7.61
CA LEU A 256 -27.91 -20.37 8.45
C LEU A 256 -26.92 -19.20 8.39
N SER A 257 -27.18 -18.18 7.56
CA SER A 257 -26.33 -17.00 7.45
C SER A 257 -26.68 -15.90 8.48
N GLU A 258 -27.92 -15.88 8.98
CA GLU A 258 -28.41 -14.81 9.87
C GLU A 258 -27.85 -14.95 11.31
N ASP A 259 -27.63 -16.17 11.80
CA ASP A 259 -27.19 -16.40 13.20
C ASP A 259 -25.69 -16.13 13.43
N TRP A 260 -24.87 -16.13 12.37
CA TRP A 260 -23.44 -15.79 12.48
C TRP A 260 -23.22 -14.28 12.56
N ASP A 261 -24.08 -13.47 11.94
CA ASP A 261 -23.98 -12.01 12.01
C ASP A 261 -24.29 -11.49 13.42
N GLU A 262 -25.16 -12.15 14.20
CA GLU A 262 -25.48 -11.74 15.58
C GLU A 262 -24.30 -11.92 16.56
N LEU A 263 -23.46 -12.94 16.39
CA LEU A 263 -22.26 -13.17 17.23
C LEU A 263 -21.15 -12.11 17.04
N TYR A 264 -21.09 -11.46 15.88
CA TYR A 264 -20.17 -10.35 15.60
C TYR A 264 -20.71 -8.98 16.07
N THR A 265 -21.98 -8.91 16.49
CA THR A 265 -22.60 -7.66 16.96
C THR A 265 -22.47 -7.42 18.45
N ASP A 266 -21.84 -8.33 19.21
CA ASP A 266 -21.66 -8.15 20.64
C ASP A 266 -20.74 -6.94 20.91
N GLU A 267 -21.36 -5.86 21.41
CA GLU A 267 -20.72 -4.56 21.68
C GLU A 267 -19.49 -4.68 22.60
N THR A 268 -19.37 -5.79 23.34
CA THR A 268 -18.26 -6.11 24.25
C THR A 268 -16.94 -6.46 23.55
N TRP A 269 -16.97 -6.95 22.31
CA TRP A 269 -15.75 -7.26 21.52
C TRP A 269 -15.17 -6.03 20.81
N ASN A 270 -15.97 -5.00 20.53
CA ASN A 270 -15.50 -3.78 19.87
C ASN A 270 -14.91 -2.73 20.83
N ASP A 271 -14.96 -2.97 22.15
CA ASP A 271 -14.62 -2.00 23.18
C ASP A 271 -13.11 -1.71 23.34
N ALA A 272 -12.23 -2.44 22.65
CA ALA A 272 -10.80 -2.17 22.73
C ALA A 272 -10.31 -1.06 21.76
N GLN A 273 -11.05 -0.76 20.69
CA GLN A 273 -10.79 0.40 19.83
C GLN A 273 -12.10 1.11 19.51
N GLY A 274 -12.52 1.99 20.42
CA GLY A 274 -13.64 2.87 20.15
C GLY A 274 -13.40 3.72 18.89
N LYS A 275 -14.49 4.02 18.17
CA LYS A 275 -14.48 4.93 17.02
C LYS A 275 -13.86 6.27 17.35
N LEU A 276 -12.93 6.71 16.52
CA LEU A 276 -12.24 8.00 16.64
C LEU A 276 -12.98 9.06 15.83
N ASN A 277 -13.23 10.21 16.45
CA ASN A 277 -14.10 11.24 15.88
C ASN A 277 -13.43 12.62 15.72
N PRO A 278 -12.26 12.73 15.05
CA PRO A 278 -11.58 14.02 14.93
C PRO A 278 -12.41 15.02 14.12
N ILE A 279 -12.20 16.31 14.41
CA ILE A 279 -12.89 17.41 13.74
C ILE A 279 -11.87 18.37 13.16
N TRP A 280 -12.13 18.79 11.92
CA TRP A 280 -11.42 19.89 11.29
C TRP A 280 -12.40 20.98 10.85
N MET A 281 -12.05 22.23 11.12
CA MET A 281 -12.83 23.39 10.72
C MET A 281 -11.91 24.41 10.08
N GLY A 282 -12.40 25.11 9.06
CA GLY A 282 -11.66 26.20 8.44
C GLY A 282 -12.54 27.38 8.12
N LEU A 283 -12.02 28.58 8.35
CA LEU A 283 -12.64 29.84 7.99
C LEU A 283 -11.73 30.56 7.01
N PHE A 284 -12.26 31.02 5.88
CA PHE A 284 -11.47 31.74 4.89
C PHE A 284 -12.16 33.01 4.41
N LEU A 285 -11.32 33.98 4.04
CA LEU A 285 -11.70 35.23 3.41
C LEU A 285 -10.67 35.56 2.33
N GLU A 286 -11.14 36.02 1.18
CA GLU A 286 -10.35 36.40 0.03
C GLU A 286 -10.94 37.67 -0.58
N ASP A 287 -10.09 38.60 -0.95
CA ASP A 287 -10.45 39.76 -1.74
C ASP A 287 -9.64 39.76 -3.03
N LYS A 288 -10.35 39.78 -4.16
CA LYS A 288 -9.78 40.00 -5.47
C LYS A 288 -9.97 41.45 -5.84
N MET A 289 -8.85 42.16 -5.93
CA MET A 289 -8.77 43.57 -6.29
C MET A 289 -8.31 43.69 -7.73
N GLU A 290 -9.14 44.26 -8.61
CA GLU A 290 -8.81 44.51 -10.01
C GLU A 290 -8.71 46.02 -10.25
N PHE A 291 -7.49 46.51 -10.45
CA PHE A 291 -7.19 47.87 -10.90
C PHE A 291 -6.75 47.86 -12.37
N GLU A 292 -6.72 49.02 -13.04
CA GLU A 292 -6.43 49.11 -14.48
C GLU A 292 -5.12 48.44 -14.91
N ALA A 293 -4.09 48.47 -14.05
CA ALA A 293 -2.78 47.90 -14.32
C ALA A 293 -2.29 46.95 -13.21
N LEU A 294 -3.15 46.50 -12.30
CA LEU A 294 -2.74 45.64 -11.18
C LEU A 294 -3.90 44.78 -10.72
N ILE A 295 -3.68 43.48 -10.64
CA ILE A 295 -4.63 42.53 -10.03
C ILE A 295 -3.96 41.98 -8.77
N VAL A 296 -4.63 42.11 -7.63
CA VAL A 296 -4.18 41.55 -6.34
C VAL A 296 -5.23 40.57 -5.83
N ASN A 297 -4.81 39.36 -5.49
CA ASN A 297 -5.60 38.40 -4.76
C ASN A 297 -4.99 38.28 -3.36
N ALA A 298 -5.67 38.81 -2.35
CA ALA A 298 -5.25 38.69 -0.97
C ALA A 298 -6.24 37.79 -0.23
N GLY A 299 -5.74 36.75 0.40
CA GLY A 299 -6.58 35.82 1.13
C GLY A 299 -5.96 35.40 2.45
N LEU A 300 -6.84 35.09 3.38
CA LEU A 300 -6.48 34.52 4.65
C LEU A 300 -7.37 33.31 4.93
N ARG A 301 -6.77 32.29 5.53
CA ARG A 301 -7.48 31.14 6.08
C ARG A 301 -6.98 30.84 7.49
N VAL A 302 -7.90 30.49 8.37
CA VAL A 302 -7.63 29.97 9.71
C VAL A 302 -8.24 28.59 9.80
N ASP A 303 -7.46 27.62 10.24
CA ASP A 303 -7.91 26.24 10.41
C ASP A 303 -7.74 25.80 11.86
N TYR A 304 -8.73 25.05 12.32
CA TYR A 304 -8.83 24.46 13.64
C TYR A 304 -8.90 22.95 13.47
N PHE A 305 -8.08 22.23 14.20
CA PHE A 305 -8.05 20.78 14.19
C PHE A 305 -8.08 20.25 15.62
N ASP A 306 -9.05 19.38 15.89
CA ASP A 306 -9.25 18.71 17.16
C ASP A 306 -9.13 17.20 16.92
N PRO A 307 -8.03 16.57 17.37
CA PRO A 307 -7.85 15.12 17.27
C PRO A 307 -8.88 14.32 18.09
N ARG A 308 -9.51 14.93 19.11
CA ARG A 308 -10.41 14.27 20.08
C ARG A 308 -9.87 12.96 20.63
N PHE A 309 -8.71 13.04 21.26
CA PHE A 309 -8.04 11.89 21.84
C PHE A 309 -7.64 12.15 23.29
N ASP A 310 -8.31 11.45 24.22
CA ASP A 310 -8.17 11.62 25.68
C ASP A 310 -7.25 10.57 26.35
N ASN A 311 -6.86 9.54 25.60
CA ASN A 311 -6.06 8.43 26.11
C ASN A 311 -4.56 8.58 25.77
N TYR A 312 -4.03 9.80 25.84
CA TYR A 312 -2.63 10.08 25.51
C TYR A 312 -1.72 10.05 26.75
N PRO A 313 -0.57 9.34 26.74
CA PRO A 313 0.28 9.26 27.92
C PRO A 313 0.88 10.62 28.29
N SER A 314 0.78 11.00 29.57
CA SER A 314 1.42 12.21 30.09
C SER A 314 2.96 12.12 30.15
N ASN A 315 3.52 10.91 30.20
CA ASN A 315 4.96 10.66 30.15
C ASN A 315 5.27 9.59 29.09
N LEU A 316 6.01 9.98 28.05
CA LEU A 316 6.36 9.09 26.95
C LEU A 316 7.48 8.09 27.30
N ASP A 317 8.27 8.36 28.34
CA ASP A 317 9.31 7.42 28.81
C ASP A 317 8.72 6.28 29.65
N ASP A 318 7.46 6.42 30.10
CA ASP A 318 6.71 5.43 30.89
C ASP A 318 5.22 5.47 30.51
N PRO A 319 4.86 5.07 29.27
CA PRO A 319 3.56 5.41 28.68
C PRO A 319 2.40 4.51 29.12
N VAL A 320 2.70 3.31 29.61
CA VAL A 320 1.73 2.24 29.91
C VAL A 320 1.94 1.64 31.29
N VAL A 321 0.90 1.02 31.86
CA VAL A 321 0.97 0.36 33.16
C VAL A 321 1.82 -0.90 33.12
N ASP A 322 1.59 -1.78 32.12
CA ASP A 322 2.45 -2.93 31.84
C ASP A 322 3.36 -2.63 30.66
N GLN A 323 4.64 -2.45 30.93
CA GLN A 323 5.61 -2.17 29.88
C GLN A 323 5.88 -3.39 29.00
N SER A 324 5.68 -4.63 29.49
CA SER A 324 6.03 -5.87 28.75
C SER A 324 5.08 -6.18 27.61
N THR A 325 3.77 -6.01 27.83
CA THR A 325 2.73 -6.28 26.83
C THR A 325 2.14 -4.99 26.25
N GLY A 326 2.24 -3.87 26.94
CA GLY A 326 1.59 -2.63 26.54
C GLY A 326 0.13 -2.57 26.99
N GLY A 327 -0.70 -1.82 26.26
CA GLY A 327 -2.13 -1.72 26.51
C GLY A 327 -2.51 -0.49 27.34
N GLN A 328 -2.87 -0.71 28.61
CA GLN A 328 -3.44 0.37 29.44
C GLN A 328 -2.46 1.54 29.61
N VAL A 329 -2.83 2.71 29.09
CA VAL A 329 -2.06 3.95 29.21
C VAL A 329 -1.99 4.43 30.66
N LYS A 330 -0.79 4.83 31.08
CA LYS A 330 -0.53 5.35 32.42
C LYS A 330 -0.78 6.85 32.45
N ASN A 331 -1.64 7.31 33.37
CA ASN A 331 -1.99 8.73 33.53
C ASN A 331 -2.38 9.41 32.20
N PRO A 332 -3.50 8.98 31.57
CA PRO A 332 -3.94 9.50 30.29
C PRO A 332 -4.30 11.00 30.38
N THR A 333 -4.08 11.69 29.26
CA THR A 333 -4.30 13.12 29.06
C THR A 333 -4.89 13.37 27.68
N SER A 334 -5.58 14.50 27.52
CA SER A 334 -6.13 14.93 26.24
C SER A 334 -5.08 15.62 25.39
N VAL A 335 -5.11 15.32 24.09
CA VAL A 335 -4.27 16.00 23.10
C VAL A 335 -4.82 17.39 22.79
N ASP A 336 -3.94 18.38 22.76
CA ASP A 336 -4.31 19.76 22.51
C ASP A 336 -4.84 19.99 21.09
N THR A 337 -5.87 20.83 21.03
CA THR A 337 -6.42 21.36 19.77
C THR A 337 -5.42 22.29 19.09
N LYS A 338 -5.41 22.29 17.76
CA LYS A 338 -4.38 22.95 16.97
C LYS A 338 -4.98 24.02 16.05
N PHE A 339 -4.33 25.17 15.96
CA PHE A 339 -4.75 26.30 15.13
C PHE A 339 -3.67 26.67 14.11
N TYR A 340 -4.07 26.89 12.86
CA TYR A 340 -3.15 27.22 11.77
C TYR A 340 -3.62 28.45 11.00
N PHE A 341 -2.65 29.26 10.59
CA PHE A 341 -2.87 30.52 9.89
C PHE A 341 -2.18 30.47 8.52
N SER A 342 -2.98 30.62 7.47
CA SER A 342 -2.59 30.43 6.07
C SER A 342 -2.88 31.68 5.24
N PRO A 343 -1.94 32.64 5.19
CA PRO A 343 -2.02 33.77 4.28
C PRO A 343 -1.70 33.34 2.85
N ARG A 344 -2.31 34.02 1.89
CA ARG A 344 -2.01 33.92 0.45
C ARG A 344 -2.10 35.28 -0.20
N ILE A 345 -1.11 35.60 -1.00
CA ILE A 345 -1.02 36.86 -1.73
C ILE A 345 -0.57 36.54 -3.15
N GLY A 346 -1.40 36.85 -4.13
CA GLY A 346 -1.06 36.83 -5.54
C GLY A 346 -1.13 38.24 -6.10
N MET A 347 -0.13 38.65 -6.87
CA MET A 347 -0.11 39.92 -7.58
C MET A 347 0.20 39.66 -9.05
N ALA A 348 -0.53 40.31 -9.95
CA ALA A 348 -0.27 40.28 -11.37
C ALA A 348 -0.28 41.71 -11.92
N PHE A 349 0.79 42.08 -12.60
CA PHE A 349 1.01 43.39 -13.18
C PHE A 349 1.20 43.24 -14.70
N PRO A 350 0.25 43.68 -15.55
CA PRO A 350 0.50 43.87 -16.97
C PRO A 350 1.56 44.96 -17.16
N VAL A 351 2.78 44.55 -17.53
CA VAL A 351 3.90 45.45 -17.83
C VAL A 351 3.68 46.14 -19.17
N SER A 352 3.02 45.45 -20.11
CA SER A 352 2.66 45.96 -21.44
C SER A 352 1.38 45.26 -21.94
N GLU A 353 0.91 45.60 -23.14
CA GLU A 353 -0.18 44.88 -23.81
C GLU A 353 0.15 43.40 -24.10
N ARG A 354 1.43 43.02 -24.03
CA ARG A 354 1.94 41.68 -24.35
C ARG A 354 2.66 41.01 -23.19
N ASP A 355 2.89 41.72 -22.10
CA ASP A 355 3.73 41.27 -20.99
C ASP A 355 2.95 41.31 -19.67
N VAL A 356 2.90 40.18 -18.97
CA VAL A 356 2.32 40.08 -17.63
C VAL A 356 3.34 39.46 -16.69
N MET A 357 3.74 40.22 -15.68
CA MET A 357 4.51 39.71 -14.56
C MET A 357 3.54 39.30 -13.45
N TYR A 358 3.79 38.18 -12.79
CA TYR A 358 3.02 37.77 -11.62
C TYR A 358 3.92 37.23 -10.53
N PHE A 359 3.49 37.42 -9.30
CA PHE A 359 4.12 36.93 -8.09
C PHE A 359 3.07 36.27 -7.21
N ASN A 360 3.35 35.07 -6.71
CA ASN A 360 2.51 34.40 -5.72
C ASN A 360 3.34 34.07 -4.49
N TYR A 361 2.74 34.28 -3.34
CA TYR A 361 3.19 33.81 -2.04
C TYR A 361 2.02 33.14 -1.35
N GLY A 362 2.27 32.01 -0.69
CA GLY A 362 1.30 31.47 0.23
C GLY A 362 1.90 30.48 1.20
N ARG A 363 1.16 30.26 2.29
CA ARG A 363 1.44 29.22 3.26
C ARG A 363 0.24 28.30 3.36
N ALA A 364 0.41 27.05 2.99
CA ALA A 364 -0.58 25.99 3.12
C ALA A 364 -0.20 25.04 4.26
N PHE A 365 -1.18 24.39 4.85
CA PHE A 365 -0.97 23.27 5.75
C PHE A 365 -1.73 22.06 5.23
N GLN A 366 -1.26 20.87 5.57
CA GLN A 366 -1.90 19.61 5.25
C GLN A 366 -2.00 18.79 6.52
N LEU A 367 -3.20 18.31 6.85
CA LEU A 367 -3.38 17.43 8.01
C LEU A 367 -2.50 16.19 7.86
N PRO A 368 -1.89 15.71 8.97
CA PRO A 368 -1.17 14.45 8.94
C PRO A 368 -2.11 13.33 8.52
N GLN A 369 -1.57 12.31 7.86
CA GLN A 369 -2.37 11.15 7.52
C GLN A 369 -2.81 10.47 8.81
N PHE A 370 -4.11 10.17 8.94
CA PHE A 370 -4.68 9.60 10.15
C PHE A 370 -4.09 8.24 10.53
N GLN A 371 -3.57 7.47 9.57
CA GLN A 371 -2.80 6.26 9.87
C GLN A 371 -1.58 6.54 10.77
N TYR A 372 -0.87 7.66 10.57
CA TYR A 372 0.28 8.02 11.42
C TYR A 372 -0.14 8.58 12.77
N MET A 373 -1.38 9.09 12.87
CA MET A 373 -1.94 9.59 14.12
C MET A 373 -2.51 8.47 14.97
N TYR A 374 -3.25 7.54 14.38
CA TYR A 374 -4.13 6.63 15.09
C TYR A 374 -3.76 5.15 14.99
N ARG A 375 -2.66 4.80 14.31
CA ARG A 375 -2.11 3.44 14.35
C ARG A 375 -1.79 3.04 15.79
N ASN A 376 -2.15 1.83 16.20
CA ASN A 376 -1.81 1.27 17.51
C ASN A 376 -2.00 2.27 18.68
N ILE A 377 -3.15 2.96 18.70
CA ILE A 377 -3.52 3.88 19.79
C ILE A 377 -3.80 3.18 21.11
N ASN A 378 -3.83 1.85 21.09
CA ASN A 378 -3.93 1.00 22.27
C ASN A 378 -2.58 0.77 22.94
N TRP A 379 -1.49 1.31 22.38
CA TRP A 379 -0.14 1.19 22.94
C TRP A 379 0.27 -0.28 23.18
N ASP A 380 -0.11 -1.18 22.27
CA ASP A 380 0.25 -2.59 22.32
C ASP A 380 1.74 -2.75 21.95
N PHE A 381 2.51 -3.36 22.84
CA PHE A 381 3.95 -3.59 22.71
C PHE A 381 4.30 -5.07 22.52
N SER A 382 3.32 -5.95 22.32
CA SER A 382 3.53 -7.38 22.10
C SER A 382 4.26 -7.71 20.79
N GLY A 383 4.23 -6.80 19.81
CA GLY A 383 4.99 -6.92 18.57
C GLY A 383 6.50 -6.77 18.77
N ALA A 384 7.31 -7.43 17.94
CA ALA A 384 8.78 -7.41 18.05
C ALA A 384 9.39 -5.99 17.90
N PHE A 385 8.77 -5.13 17.09
CA PHE A 385 9.18 -3.76 16.85
C PHE A 385 7.96 -2.84 16.81
N PRO A 386 7.40 -2.48 17.99
CA PRO A 386 6.11 -1.81 18.03
C PRO A 386 6.21 -0.38 17.50
N ILE A 387 5.29 -0.03 16.60
CA ILE A 387 5.08 1.33 16.10
C ILE A 387 3.76 1.83 16.66
N VAL A 388 3.79 3.01 17.27
CA VAL A 388 2.62 3.72 17.78
C VAL A 388 2.39 5.00 16.98
N GLY A 389 1.11 5.28 16.74
CA GLY A 389 0.64 6.53 16.19
C GLY A 389 0.90 7.70 17.13
N ASN A 390 0.71 8.89 16.60
CA ASN A 390 0.82 10.10 17.36
C ASN A 390 -0.36 11.05 17.07
N PRO A 391 -1.41 11.01 17.90
CA PRO A 391 -2.54 11.93 17.77
C PRO A 391 -2.15 13.42 17.96
N ASP A 392 -0.96 13.69 18.50
CA ASP A 392 -0.40 15.03 18.64
C ASP A 392 0.49 15.49 17.45
N LEU A 393 0.45 14.79 16.31
CA LEU A 393 1.17 15.25 15.12
C LEU A 393 0.72 16.66 14.70
N LEU A 394 1.70 17.51 14.40
CA LEU A 394 1.46 18.79 13.77
C LEU A 394 1.24 18.58 12.26
N PRO A 395 0.30 19.30 11.63
CA PRO A 395 0.15 19.37 10.19
C PRO A 395 1.43 19.83 9.49
N GLU A 396 1.64 19.26 8.31
CA GLU A 396 2.76 19.61 7.43
C GLU A 396 2.52 21.01 6.88
N THR A 397 3.51 21.89 7.03
CA THR A 397 3.43 23.27 6.54
C THR A 397 4.21 23.42 5.26
N THR A 398 3.58 23.95 4.22
CA THR A 398 4.23 24.33 2.97
C THR A 398 4.20 25.83 2.78
N THR A 399 5.36 26.47 2.63
CA THR A 399 5.47 27.86 2.17
C THR A 399 5.96 27.86 0.72
N TYR A 400 5.23 28.54 -0.17
CA TYR A 400 5.57 28.59 -1.59
C TYR A 400 5.69 30.03 -2.08
N TYR A 401 6.65 30.24 -2.98
CA TYR A 401 6.93 31.48 -3.68
C TYR A 401 7.03 31.18 -5.17
N GLU A 402 6.38 32.00 -5.98
CA GLU A 402 6.43 31.90 -7.43
C GLU A 402 6.59 33.29 -8.03
N LEU A 403 7.46 33.42 -9.02
CA LEU A 403 7.63 34.63 -9.81
C LEU A 403 7.64 34.23 -11.27
N GLY A 404 6.76 34.82 -12.08
CA GLY A 404 6.65 34.50 -13.49
C GLY A 404 6.49 35.71 -14.40
N LEU A 405 6.94 35.54 -15.63
CA LEU A 405 6.75 36.47 -16.74
C LEU A 405 6.08 35.73 -17.89
N ARG A 406 4.97 36.28 -18.38
CA ARG A 406 4.30 35.83 -19.61
C ARG A 406 4.51 36.89 -20.68
N HIS A 407 5.03 36.48 -21.83
CA HIS A 407 5.25 37.31 -23.00
C HIS A 407 4.50 36.75 -24.21
N GLN A 408 3.67 37.58 -24.84
CA GLN A 408 3.01 37.25 -26.10
C GLN A 408 3.91 37.59 -27.29
N ILE A 409 4.22 36.58 -28.11
CA ILE A 409 5.04 36.71 -29.32
C ILE A 409 4.12 36.69 -30.54
N GLY A 410 3.98 37.82 -31.22
CA GLY A 410 3.05 37.96 -32.34
C GLY A 410 1.59 37.77 -31.91
N LEU A 411 0.81 37.03 -32.71
CA LEU A 411 -0.63 36.81 -32.44
C LEU A 411 -0.95 35.43 -31.86
N ASP A 412 -0.05 34.45 -32.03
CA ASP A 412 -0.36 33.04 -31.80
C ASP A 412 0.51 32.36 -30.75
N TRP A 413 1.60 33.00 -30.30
CA TRP A 413 2.57 32.40 -29.39
C TRP A 413 2.58 33.10 -28.02
N ARG A 414 2.80 32.32 -26.98
CA ARG A 414 3.05 32.78 -25.62
C ARG A 414 4.26 32.04 -25.06
N LEU A 415 5.24 32.79 -24.60
CA LEU A 415 6.34 32.29 -23.79
C LEU A 415 6.05 32.64 -22.33
N GLU A 416 6.19 31.68 -21.43
CA GLU A 416 6.11 31.88 -20.00
C GLU A 416 7.37 31.32 -19.35
N VAL A 417 8.00 32.12 -18.51
CA VAL A 417 9.15 31.71 -17.70
C VAL A 417 8.77 31.99 -16.25
N LYS A 418 8.84 30.97 -15.40
CA LYS A 418 8.56 31.10 -13.97
C LYS A 418 9.63 30.42 -13.14
N GLY A 419 10.04 31.08 -12.06
CA GLY A 419 10.83 30.50 -11.00
C GLY A 419 9.93 30.19 -9.80
N PHE A 420 10.18 29.06 -9.14
CA PHE A 420 9.42 28.65 -7.97
C PHE A 420 10.34 28.12 -6.87
N PHE A 421 9.90 28.32 -5.63
CA PHE A 421 10.53 27.80 -4.43
C PHE A 421 9.45 27.37 -3.45
N LYS A 422 9.52 26.13 -3.00
CA LYS A 422 8.62 25.50 -2.03
C LYS A 422 9.46 25.00 -0.87
N ASP A 423 9.12 25.42 0.34
CA ASP A 423 9.70 24.95 1.59
C ASP A 423 8.63 24.18 2.36
N ILE A 424 8.94 22.96 2.79
CA ILE A 424 8.04 22.02 3.44
C ILE A 424 8.62 21.68 4.80
N GLN A 425 7.87 21.94 5.85
CA GLN A 425 8.30 21.79 7.23
C GLN A 425 7.34 20.91 8.01
N GLY A 426 7.89 20.19 8.99
CA GLY A 426 7.10 19.31 9.86
C GLY A 426 6.61 18.07 9.13
N LEU A 427 7.38 17.55 8.17
CA LEU A 427 7.11 16.26 7.55
C LEU A 427 7.13 15.16 8.62
N THR A 428 6.25 14.17 8.46
CA THR A 428 6.13 13.04 9.39
C THR A 428 7.32 12.10 9.23
N ASP A 429 7.94 11.75 10.35
CA ASP A 429 9.09 10.86 10.49
C ASP A 429 8.83 9.91 11.68
N THR A 430 9.79 9.06 12.01
CA THR A 430 9.73 8.11 13.13
C THR A 430 10.86 8.36 14.13
N GLN A 431 10.56 8.21 15.41
CA GLN A 431 11.52 8.32 16.51
C GLN A 431 11.42 7.11 17.44
N GLN A 432 12.57 6.58 17.83
CA GLN A 432 12.67 5.50 18.81
C GLN A 432 12.66 6.07 20.23
N ASN A 433 11.75 5.58 21.06
CA ASN A 433 11.57 5.97 22.45
C ASN A 433 11.90 4.77 23.34
N TRP A 434 12.91 4.93 24.20
CA TRP A 434 13.39 3.86 25.08
C TRP A 434 12.65 3.91 26.42
N ILE A 435 11.97 2.82 26.77
CA ILE A 435 11.32 2.64 28.08
C ILE A 435 12.34 2.07 29.08
N LYS A 436 13.12 1.08 28.63
CA LYS A 436 14.24 0.45 29.37
C LYS A 436 15.43 0.27 28.45
N ALA A 437 16.59 -0.10 29.00
CA ALA A 437 17.82 -0.33 28.24
C ALA A 437 17.69 -1.35 27.09
N ASN A 438 16.75 -2.30 27.17
CA ASN A 438 16.51 -3.34 26.17
C ASN A 438 15.07 -3.31 25.60
N GLN A 439 14.31 -2.24 25.87
CA GLN A 439 12.91 -2.16 25.48
C GLN A 439 12.56 -0.75 24.98
N TYR A 440 12.04 -0.69 23.76
CA TYR A 440 11.68 0.55 23.11
C TYR A 440 10.41 0.38 22.27
N TYR A 441 9.81 1.51 21.92
CA TYR A 441 8.78 1.60 20.90
C TYR A 441 9.13 2.72 19.92
N THR A 442 8.55 2.67 18.72
CA THR A 442 8.73 3.72 17.71
C THR A 442 7.47 4.56 17.62
N ARG A 443 7.61 5.89 17.62
CA ARG A 443 6.48 6.83 17.48
C ARG A 443 6.64 7.71 16.26
N HIS A 444 5.54 8.04 15.60
CA HIS A 444 5.52 9.07 14.55
C HIS A 444 5.71 10.47 15.13
N VAL A 445 6.64 11.25 14.57
CA VAL A 445 6.93 12.63 15.01
C VAL A 445 7.17 13.55 13.81
N ASN A 446 6.99 14.85 13.99
CA ASN A 446 7.39 15.84 13.00
C ASN A 446 8.91 16.06 13.08
N GLY A 447 9.69 15.25 12.36
CA GLY A 447 11.15 15.23 12.45
C GLY A 447 11.88 15.53 11.15
N ASP A 448 11.13 15.79 10.08
CA ASP A 448 11.63 15.92 8.71
C ASP A 448 11.17 17.24 8.07
N TYR A 449 11.88 17.66 7.04
CA TYR A 449 11.66 18.85 6.24
C TYR A 449 12.21 18.61 4.84
N GLY A 450 11.68 19.36 3.87
CA GLY A 450 12.10 19.26 2.48
C GLY A 450 11.90 20.56 1.75
N SER A 451 12.64 20.74 0.66
CA SER A 451 12.49 21.88 -0.22
C SER A 451 12.45 21.43 -1.67
N THR A 452 11.71 22.17 -2.50
CA THR A 452 11.69 21.98 -3.94
C THR A 452 11.81 23.33 -4.61
N ARG A 453 12.74 23.46 -5.56
CA ARG A 453 12.98 24.72 -6.26
C ARG A 453 13.31 24.48 -7.71
N GLY A 454 12.96 25.43 -8.56
CA GLY A 454 13.14 25.22 -9.98
C GLY A 454 12.77 26.39 -10.85
N LEU A 455 12.93 26.16 -12.15
CA LEU A 455 12.57 27.06 -13.22
C LEU A 455 11.75 26.28 -14.24
N GLU A 456 10.64 26.85 -14.67
CA GLU A 456 9.77 26.28 -15.69
C GLU A 456 9.63 27.24 -16.86
N ILE A 457 9.75 26.71 -18.06
CA ILE A 457 9.58 27.40 -19.33
C ILE A 457 8.43 26.75 -20.07
N VAL A 458 7.40 27.52 -20.37
CA VAL A 458 6.22 27.08 -21.12
C VAL A 458 6.13 27.87 -22.41
N LEU A 459 6.24 27.17 -23.53
CA LEU A 459 5.98 27.71 -24.85
C LEU A 459 4.63 27.19 -25.34
N PHE A 460 3.67 28.08 -25.50
CA PHE A 460 2.34 27.76 -26.01
C PHE A 460 2.15 28.40 -27.38
N LYS A 461 1.62 27.62 -28.33
CA LYS A 461 1.21 28.10 -29.64
C LYS A 461 -0.25 27.72 -29.90
N ARG A 462 -1.11 28.72 -30.10
CA ARG A 462 -2.46 28.49 -30.61
C ARG A 462 -2.40 27.78 -31.97
N PHE A 463 -3.29 26.82 -32.19
CA PHE A 463 -3.41 26.18 -33.49
C PHE A 463 -3.75 27.22 -34.55
N SER A 464 -2.78 27.47 -35.43
CA SER A 464 -2.89 28.42 -36.54
C SER A 464 -1.93 28.00 -37.63
N ARG A 465 -2.26 28.31 -38.89
CA ARG A 465 -1.39 27.96 -40.04
C ARG A 465 -0.99 26.46 -40.05
N ARG A 466 -1.92 25.58 -39.66
CA ARG A 466 -1.78 24.11 -39.65
C ARG A 466 -0.91 23.50 -38.53
N TYR A 467 -0.49 24.27 -37.53
CA TYR A 467 0.19 23.69 -36.37
C TYR A 467 -0.08 24.48 -35.07
N GLY A 468 0.00 23.77 -33.96
CA GLY A 468 -0.26 24.29 -32.61
C GLY A 468 0.29 23.33 -31.57
N GLY A 469 0.18 23.71 -30.30
CA GLY A 469 0.59 22.86 -29.20
C GLY A 469 1.25 23.63 -28.07
N ASN A 470 1.82 22.88 -27.14
CA ASN A 470 2.56 23.42 -26.01
C ASN A 470 3.78 22.56 -25.69
N ILE A 471 4.83 23.20 -25.21
CA ILE A 471 6.06 22.59 -24.75
C ILE A 471 6.33 23.17 -23.36
N ASN A 472 6.43 22.30 -22.36
CA ASN A 472 6.67 22.64 -20.97
C ASN A 472 7.98 21.97 -20.55
N TYR A 473 8.98 22.77 -20.22
CA TYR A 473 10.26 22.30 -19.69
C TYR A 473 10.41 22.76 -18.24
N THR A 474 10.74 21.83 -17.35
CA THR A 474 10.99 22.14 -15.94
C THR A 474 12.38 21.66 -15.56
N TYR A 475 13.15 22.56 -14.97
CA TYR A 475 14.32 22.22 -14.18
C TYR A 475 13.94 22.30 -12.70
N SER A 476 14.01 21.19 -11.97
CA SER A 476 13.67 21.14 -10.55
C SER A 476 14.72 20.41 -9.73
N ILE A 477 14.88 20.83 -8.49
CA ILE A 477 15.66 20.15 -7.47
C ILE A 477 14.77 19.99 -6.25
N ALA A 478 14.55 18.75 -5.83
CA ALA A 478 13.84 18.36 -4.64
C ALA A 478 14.83 17.69 -3.65
N LYS A 479 14.94 18.26 -2.45
CA LYS A 479 15.80 17.76 -1.38
C LYS A 479 15.03 17.67 -0.07
N GLY A 480 15.41 16.74 0.80
CA GLY A 480 14.88 16.60 2.15
C GLY A 480 15.71 15.63 2.96
N LYS A 481 15.35 15.40 4.22
CA LYS A 481 16.08 14.47 5.08
C LYS A 481 15.66 13.02 4.81
N SER A 482 14.37 12.76 4.55
CA SER A 482 13.89 11.42 4.19
C SER A 482 12.85 11.45 3.08
N SER A 483 12.83 10.39 2.27
CA SER A 483 11.82 10.21 1.20
C SER A 483 10.56 9.51 1.69
N SER A 484 10.56 8.98 2.92
CA SER A 484 9.43 8.26 3.51
C SER A 484 9.41 8.41 5.03
N ALA A 485 8.21 8.45 5.61
CA ALA A 485 7.99 8.50 7.06
C ALA A 485 8.57 7.29 7.81
N TYR A 486 8.80 6.16 7.12
CA TYR A 486 9.35 4.93 7.68
C TYR A 486 10.85 4.73 7.42
N GLN A 487 11.50 5.66 6.71
CA GLN A 487 12.92 5.51 6.35
C GLN A 487 13.79 5.36 7.61
N ASN A 488 13.58 6.21 8.62
CA ASN A 488 14.36 6.18 9.86
C ASN A 488 14.03 4.99 10.75
N TYR A 489 12.78 4.51 10.74
CA TYR A 489 12.42 3.23 11.36
C TYR A 489 13.23 2.07 10.78
N ARG A 490 13.31 1.97 9.44
CA ARG A 490 14.10 0.92 8.75
C ARG A 490 15.60 1.03 9.06
N TYR A 491 16.14 2.24 9.12
CA TYR A 491 17.54 2.46 9.47
C TYR A 491 17.85 2.12 10.92
N THR A 492 16.97 2.51 11.84
CA THR A 492 17.10 2.19 13.27
C THR A 492 17.06 0.67 13.48
N TRP A 493 16.10 -0.01 12.83
CA TRP A 493 16.01 -1.47 12.85
C TRP A 493 17.29 -2.14 12.32
N ALA A 494 17.83 -1.64 11.21
CA ALA A 494 19.09 -2.12 10.64
C ALA A 494 20.36 -1.65 11.40
N SER A 495 20.21 -0.99 12.56
CA SER A 495 21.32 -0.43 13.35
C SER A 495 22.21 0.56 12.57
N ARG A 496 21.61 1.30 11.64
CA ARG A 496 22.28 2.31 10.80
C ARG A 496 22.21 3.70 11.43
N ILE A 497 23.18 4.54 11.09
CA ILE A 497 23.20 5.94 11.52
C ILE A 497 22.19 6.72 10.69
N ILE A 498 21.21 7.34 11.36
CA ILE A 498 20.24 8.23 10.72
C ILE A 498 20.98 9.46 10.16
N PRO A 499 20.95 9.69 8.83
CA PRO A 499 21.61 10.84 8.24
C PRO A 499 20.98 12.16 8.72
N LYS A 500 21.83 13.16 8.97
CA LYS A 500 21.41 14.50 9.39
C LYS A 500 21.41 15.52 8.25
N ASP A 501 21.98 15.14 7.10
CA ASP A 501 22.11 15.98 5.92
C ASP A 501 20.91 15.84 4.99
N GLU A 502 20.67 16.88 4.18
CA GLU A 502 19.67 16.85 3.12
C GLU A 502 20.17 16.05 1.91
N ASN A 503 19.38 15.08 1.47
CA ASN A 503 19.62 14.27 0.29
C ASN A 503 18.59 14.60 -0.81
N PHE A 504 18.84 14.14 -2.04
CA PHE A 504 17.81 14.18 -3.08
C PHE A 504 16.64 13.26 -2.66
N LEU A 505 15.41 13.68 -2.92
CA LEU A 505 14.22 12.86 -2.65
C LEU A 505 14.00 11.84 -3.77
N ASP A 506 13.33 10.72 -3.50
CA ASP A 506 13.17 9.61 -4.48
C ASP A 506 12.48 10.07 -5.78
N TRP A 507 11.62 11.07 -5.68
CA TRP A 507 10.91 11.69 -6.81
C TRP A 507 11.64 12.91 -7.41
N ASP A 508 12.90 13.17 -7.04
CA ASP A 508 13.68 14.29 -7.59
C ASP A 508 14.05 14.06 -9.06
N GLN A 509 13.28 14.69 -9.95
CA GLN A 509 13.57 14.69 -11.37
C GLN A 509 14.14 16.04 -11.83
N ARG A 510 15.43 16.06 -12.20
CA ARG A 510 16.17 17.28 -12.54
C ARG A 510 15.63 17.98 -13.78
N HIS A 511 15.34 17.22 -14.83
CA HIS A 511 14.85 17.75 -16.09
C HIS A 511 13.59 16.99 -16.49
N THR A 512 12.52 17.72 -16.71
CA THR A 512 11.30 17.17 -17.29
C THR A 512 10.89 18.00 -18.51
N LEU A 513 10.44 17.32 -19.57
CA LEU A 513 9.95 17.95 -20.78
C LEU A 513 8.65 17.27 -21.18
N ASN A 514 7.58 18.04 -21.23
CA ASN A 514 6.27 17.59 -21.69
C ASN A 514 5.88 18.41 -22.92
N ALA A 515 5.58 17.75 -24.03
CA ALA A 515 5.10 18.42 -25.23
C ALA A 515 3.82 17.78 -25.75
N ASN A 516 2.86 18.62 -26.15
CA ASN A 516 1.74 18.23 -26.99
C ASN A 516 1.82 19.04 -28.28
N LEU A 517 1.95 18.37 -29.42
CA LEU A 517 2.10 18.98 -30.72
C LEU A 517 0.98 18.52 -31.63
N GLN A 518 0.29 19.47 -32.26
CA GLN A 518 -0.79 19.22 -33.20
C GLN A 518 -0.41 19.81 -34.55
N MET A 519 -0.53 19.01 -35.60
CA MET A 519 -0.18 19.39 -36.96
C MET A 519 -1.23 18.88 -37.95
N LEU A 520 -1.47 19.65 -39.01
CA LEU A 520 -2.30 19.28 -40.13
C LEU A 520 -1.42 19.22 -41.39
N ILE A 521 -1.05 18.01 -41.78
CA ILE A 521 -0.10 17.76 -42.88
C ILE A 521 -0.88 17.59 -44.19
N PRO A 522 -0.70 18.49 -45.18
CA PRO A 522 -1.37 18.38 -46.46
C PRO A 522 -0.75 17.26 -47.30
N PHE A 523 -1.52 16.24 -47.65
CA PHE A 523 -1.10 15.24 -48.64
C PHE A 523 -1.80 15.48 -49.99
N PRO A 524 -1.07 15.67 -51.10
CA PRO A 524 -1.65 16.05 -52.39
C PRO A 524 -2.74 15.11 -52.93
N ALA A 525 -2.65 13.81 -52.63
CA ALA A 525 -3.56 12.80 -53.16
C ALA A 525 -4.76 12.47 -52.25
N VAL A 526 -4.60 12.62 -50.93
CA VAL A 526 -5.61 12.21 -49.95
C VAL A 526 -6.19 13.39 -49.17
N GLY A 527 -5.62 14.59 -49.28
CA GLY A 527 -5.97 15.76 -48.49
C GLY A 527 -5.26 15.77 -47.14
N ASP A 528 -5.71 16.64 -46.23
CA ASP A 528 -4.99 16.86 -44.97
C ASP A 528 -5.06 15.66 -44.01
N ILE A 529 -3.95 15.33 -43.34
CA ILE A 529 -3.84 14.35 -42.25
C ILE A 529 -3.62 15.11 -40.95
N GLU A 530 -4.43 14.81 -39.94
CA GLU A 530 -4.27 15.34 -38.60
C GLU A 530 -3.28 14.48 -37.83
N LEU A 531 -2.30 15.11 -37.20
CA LEU A 531 -1.26 14.46 -36.42
C LEU A 531 -1.21 15.12 -35.04
N ASN A 532 -1.35 14.33 -33.99
CA ASN A 532 -1.20 14.75 -32.60
C ASN A 532 -0.11 13.89 -31.96
N THR A 533 0.92 14.54 -31.44
CA THR A 533 2.03 13.89 -30.76
C THR A 533 2.08 14.36 -29.32
N THR A 534 2.23 13.40 -28.41
CA THR A 534 2.60 13.67 -27.02
C THR A 534 4.00 13.15 -26.77
N LEU A 535 4.82 13.95 -26.10
CA LEU A 535 6.18 13.61 -25.71
C LEU A 535 6.30 13.86 -24.21
N GLN A 536 6.81 12.88 -23.48
CA GLN A 536 7.12 12.99 -22.06
C GLN A 536 8.55 12.50 -21.89
N TYR A 537 9.44 13.39 -21.47
CA TYR A 537 10.82 13.06 -21.14
C TYR A 537 11.09 13.43 -19.69
N GLY A 538 11.81 12.56 -19.00
CA GLY A 538 12.26 12.76 -17.64
C GLY A 538 13.70 12.29 -17.48
N SER A 539 14.54 13.08 -16.82
CA SER A 539 15.85 12.62 -16.38
C SER A 539 15.70 11.47 -15.38
N GLY A 540 16.77 10.68 -15.20
CA GLY A 540 16.82 9.62 -14.19
C GLY A 540 16.35 10.03 -12.80
N LEU A 541 15.44 9.22 -12.23
CA LEU A 541 15.11 9.29 -10.81
C LEU A 541 16.32 8.84 -9.98
N PRO A 542 16.56 9.45 -8.81
CA PRO A 542 17.62 9.00 -7.94
C PRO A 542 17.27 7.66 -7.29
N TYR A 543 18.30 6.90 -6.95
CA TYR A 543 18.17 5.69 -6.14
C TYR A 543 19.36 5.57 -5.18
N SER A 544 19.16 4.83 -4.09
CA SER A 544 20.18 4.59 -3.08
C SER A 544 20.96 3.33 -3.44
N PRO A 545 22.30 3.38 -3.56
CA PRO A 545 23.07 2.18 -3.77
C PRO A 545 23.08 1.29 -2.53
N PRO A 546 23.50 0.01 -2.67
CA PRO A 546 23.59 -0.94 -1.57
C PRO A 546 24.41 -0.40 -0.41
N VAL A 547 23.90 -0.60 0.80
CA VAL A 547 24.52 -0.03 1.99
C VAL A 547 25.71 -0.88 2.42
N ARG A 548 26.93 -0.41 2.09
CA ARG A 548 28.20 -1.04 2.47
C ARG A 548 28.79 -0.52 3.79
N SER A 549 28.14 0.44 4.45
CA SER A 549 28.64 1.08 5.69
C SER A 549 27.50 1.40 6.67
N LEU A 550 27.82 1.69 7.93
CA LEU A 550 26.83 2.13 8.93
C LEU A 550 26.12 3.45 8.55
N GLN A 551 26.78 4.27 7.72
CA GLN A 551 26.20 5.47 7.14
C GLN A 551 25.64 5.14 5.75
N PRO A 552 24.31 5.14 5.56
CA PRO A 552 23.73 4.84 4.26
C PRO A 552 23.97 6.00 3.29
N GLU A 553 24.29 5.67 2.04
CA GLU A 553 24.26 6.61 0.92
C GLU A 553 22.82 6.71 0.39
N ILE A 554 22.22 7.89 0.49
CA ILE A 554 20.83 8.09 0.07
C ILE A 554 20.82 8.82 -1.26
N ASN A 555 20.20 8.22 -2.28
CA ASN A 555 19.90 8.88 -3.55
C ASN A 555 21.12 9.52 -4.23
N THR A 556 22.27 8.85 -4.12
CA THR A 556 23.55 9.30 -4.69
C THR A 556 23.70 8.95 -6.16
N ARG A 557 23.01 7.89 -6.63
CA ARG A 557 23.00 7.43 -8.03
C ARG A 557 21.67 7.75 -8.71
N ARG A 558 21.61 7.60 -10.04
CA ARG A 558 20.41 7.87 -10.84
C ARG A 558 20.14 6.78 -11.85
N LEU A 559 18.86 6.47 -12.04
CA LEU A 559 18.39 5.57 -13.09
C LEU A 559 18.60 6.19 -14.48
N PRO A 560 18.56 5.39 -15.56
CA PRO A 560 18.48 5.90 -16.92
C PRO A 560 17.27 6.84 -17.12
N PRO A 561 17.37 7.81 -18.05
CA PRO A 561 16.26 8.68 -18.37
C PRO A 561 15.07 7.92 -18.96
N THR A 562 13.90 8.56 -18.91
CA THR A 562 12.66 8.08 -19.49
C THR A 562 12.20 8.98 -20.65
N LEU A 563 11.68 8.37 -21.71
CA LEU A 563 11.11 9.00 -22.88
C LEU A 563 9.92 8.19 -23.37
N VAL A 564 8.74 8.79 -23.33
CA VAL A 564 7.52 8.21 -23.89
C VAL A 564 7.01 9.16 -24.96
N MET A 565 6.81 8.64 -26.16
CA MET A 565 6.18 9.37 -27.26
C MET A 565 4.97 8.61 -27.75
N ASN A 566 3.79 9.24 -27.70
CA ASN A 566 2.59 8.69 -28.31
C ASN A 566 2.19 9.51 -29.52
N LEU A 567 1.73 8.84 -30.57
CA LEU A 567 1.37 9.42 -31.84
C LEU A 567 -0.07 9.03 -32.18
N TYR A 568 -0.91 10.01 -32.44
CA TYR A 568 -2.23 9.83 -33.01
C TYR A 568 -2.25 10.49 -34.39
N ALA A 569 -2.58 9.72 -35.42
CA ALA A 569 -2.75 10.20 -36.79
C ALA A 569 -4.16 9.87 -37.25
N GLN A 570 -4.86 10.84 -37.82
CA GLN A 570 -6.22 10.67 -38.32
C GLN A 570 -6.37 11.26 -39.71
N LYS A 571 -7.12 10.55 -40.54
CA LYS A 571 -7.56 10.99 -41.85
C LYS A 571 -9.07 10.89 -41.98
N GLU A 572 -9.73 12.04 -42.14
CA GLU A 572 -11.17 12.11 -42.44
C GLU A 572 -11.41 12.13 -43.97
N PHE A 573 -12.29 11.25 -44.42
CA PHE A 573 -12.84 11.18 -45.77
C PHE A 573 -14.33 11.51 -45.72
N LYS A 574 -14.78 12.40 -46.61
CA LYS A 574 -16.20 12.75 -46.75
C LYS A 574 -16.82 11.87 -47.83
N ILE A 575 -17.83 11.06 -47.45
CA ILE A 575 -18.57 10.20 -48.37
C ILE A 575 -19.99 10.76 -48.49
N GLY A 576 -20.26 11.49 -49.59
CA GLY A 576 -21.52 12.20 -49.74
C GLY A 576 -21.65 13.39 -48.77
N GLN A 577 -22.89 13.74 -48.39
CA GLN A 577 -23.17 14.91 -47.54
C GLN A 577 -23.25 14.58 -46.04
N ASN A 578 -23.63 13.35 -45.68
CA ASN A 578 -23.93 12.98 -44.30
C ASN A 578 -22.91 12.00 -43.69
N ILE A 579 -22.15 11.26 -44.52
CA ILE A 579 -21.25 10.23 -44.01
C ILE A 579 -19.81 10.76 -43.95
N ARG A 580 -19.20 10.63 -42.77
CA ARG A 580 -17.77 10.88 -42.55
C ARG A 580 -17.10 9.59 -42.13
N LEU A 581 -16.12 9.16 -42.91
CA LEU A 581 -15.26 8.03 -42.62
C LEU A 581 -13.93 8.56 -42.06
N SER A 582 -13.55 8.18 -40.85
CA SER A 582 -12.25 8.51 -40.27
C SER A 582 -11.40 7.26 -40.16
N ALA A 583 -10.28 7.22 -40.88
CA ALA A 583 -9.23 6.23 -40.62
C ALA A 583 -8.25 6.84 -39.62
N PHE A 584 -7.95 6.13 -38.54
CA PHE A 584 -7.01 6.61 -37.52
C PHE A 584 -6.00 5.54 -37.14
N MET A 585 -4.84 5.99 -36.69
CA MET A 585 -3.77 5.19 -36.14
C MET A 585 -3.33 5.84 -34.84
N TRP A 586 -3.30 5.05 -33.78
CA TRP A 586 -2.74 5.44 -32.49
C TRP A 586 -1.58 4.51 -32.18
N VAL A 587 -0.38 5.07 -32.05
CA VAL A 587 0.81 4.39 -31.56
C VAL A 587 1.14 4.88 -30.17
N ASP A 588 1.07 3.99 -29.18
CA ASP A 588 1.64 4.24 -27.86
C ASP A 588 3.11 3.83 -27.84
N ASN A 589 3.93 4.63 -27.16
CA ASN A 589 5.35 4.36 -26.95
C ASN A 589 6.13 4.12 -28.26
N LEU A 590 5.98 5.03 -29.23
CA LEU A 590 6.55 4.96 -30.58
C LEU A 590 8.06 4.64 -30.62
N PHE A 591 8.82 5.05 -29.60
CA PHE A 591 10.27 4.82 -29.51
C PHE A 591 10.67 3.54 -28.76
N SER A 592 9.78 2.56 -28.62
CA SER A 592 10.19 1.24 -28.10
C SER A 592 11.20 0.56 -29.05
N GLY A 593 12.36 0.14 -28.57
CA GLY A 593 13.34 -0.65 -29.34
C GLY A 593 14.58 0.14 -29.78
N LEU A 594 15.06 -0.04 -31.02
CA LEU A 594 16.41 0.40 -31.47
C LEU A 594 16.79 1.88 -31.20
N ILE A 595 15.82 2.80 -31.18
CA ILE A 595 16.05 4.22 -30.84
C ILE A 595 16.29 4.39 -29.32
N ARG A 596 15.67 3.55 -28.50
CA ARG A 596 15.87 3.45 -27.06
C ARG A 596 17.30 3.03 -26.74
N ASP A 597 17.82 2.01 -27.42
CA ASP A 597 19.17 1.48 -27.20
C ASP A 597 20.24 2.46 -27.69
N LEU A 598 19.98 3.17 -28.79
CA LEU A 598 20.86 4.23 -29.29
C LEU A 598 20.98 5.43 -28.32
N LEU A 599 19.93 5.70 -27.55
CA LEU A 599 19.87 6.83 -26.61
C LEU A 599 20.05 6.43 -25.14
N ASP A 600 20.30 5.14 -24.86
CA ASP A 600 20.39 4.55 -23.52
C ASP A 600 19.22 4.94 -22.58
N ILE A 601 18.00 4.88 -23.12
CA ILE A 601 16.76 5.17 -22.38
C ILE A 601 16.20 3.83 -21.93
N LYS A 602 15.72 3.63 -20.70
CA LYS A 602 15.13 2.31 -20.32
C LYS A 602 13.69 2.36 -19.82
N ASN A 603 13.11 3.56 -19.67
CA ASN A 603 11.72 3.74 -19.22
C ASN A 603 11.40 2.93 -17.96
N LEU A 604 12.32 2.97 -17.00
CA LEU A 604 12.18 2.25 -15.73
C LEU A 604 11.21 2.97 -14.81
N SER A 605 10.29 2.22 -14.21
CA SER A 605 9.42 2.70 -13.13
C SER A 605 10.10 2.65 -11.75
N GLY A 606 11.15 1.83 -11.62
CA GLY A 606 11.90 1.58 -10.41
C GLY A 606 12.87 0.42 -10.61
N VAL A 607 13.41 -0.10 -9.51
CA VAL A 607 14.30 -1.26 -9.49
C VAL A 607 13.78 -2.24 -8.45
N ALA A 608 13.63 -3.51 -8.82
CA ALA A 608 13.14 -4.56 -7.93
C ALA A 608 14.15 -4.94 -6.85
N ASP A 609 15.43 -4.98 -7.22
CA ASP A 609 16.56 -5.33 -6.37
C ASP A 609 17.70 -4.35 -6.64
N GLU A 610 17.87 -3.40 -5.72
CA GLU A 610 18.90 -2.35 -5.81
C GLU A 610 20.32 -2.93 -5.73
N GLU A 611 20.52 -4.04 -5.00
CA GLU A 611 21.83 -4.70 -4.89
C GLU A 611 22.24 -5.34 -6.20
N TRP A 612 21.33 -6.10 -6.78
CA TRP A 612 21.52 -6.70 -8.09
C TRP A 612 21.79 -5.64 -9.16
N PHE A 613 20.94 -4.62 -9.25
CA PHE A 613 21.06 -3.59 -10.28
C PHE A 613 22.37 -2.82 -10.16
N ASP A 614 22.78 -2.46 -8.95
CA ASP A 614 23.99 -1.67 -8.75
C ASP A 614 25.27 -2.48 -9.03
N LEU A 615 25.30 -3.75 -8.59
CA LEU A 615 26.39 -4.69 -8.89
C LEU A 615 26.51 -4.91 -10.41
N PHE A 616 25.39 -5.14 -11.08
CA PHE A 616 25.36 -5.34 -12.53
C PHE A 616 25.91 -4.12 -13.29
N GLN A 617 25.53 -2.89 -12.89
CA GLN A 617 26.05 -1.67 -13.50
C GLN A 617 27.55 -1.49 -13.23
N GLU A 618 28.02 -1.80 -12.01
CA GLU A 618 29.45 -1.72 -11.66
C GLU A 618 30.29 -2.66 -12.53
N ILE A 619 29.85 -3.91 -12.69
CA ILE A 619 30.53 -4.92 -13.51
C ILE A 619 30.52 -4.52 -14.99
N LYS A 620 29.35 -4.10 -15.51
CA LYS A 620 29.22 -3.64 -16.89
C LYS A 620 30.14 -2.46 -17.19
N GLN A 621 30.21 -1.48 -16.28
CA GLN A 621 31.08 -0.32 -16.45
C GLN A 621 32.56 -0.72 -16.46
N ARG A 622 33.00 -1.62 -15.57
CA ARG A 622 34.38 -2.13 -15.58
C ARG A 622 34.73 -2.87 -16.88
N TYR A 623 33.78 -3.64 -17.42
CA TYR A 623 33.92 -4.29 -18.72
C TYR A 623 34.09 -3.28 -19.86
N GLU A 624 33.24 -2.25 -19.90
CA GLU A 624 33.35 -1.16 -20.87
C GLU A 624 34.66 -0.36 -20.72
N ASP A 625 35.13 -0.15 -19.50
CA ASP A 625 36.36 0.58 -19.15
C ASP A 625 37.65 -0.28 -19.27
N LYS A 626 37.53 -1.59 -19.49
CA LYS A 626 38.63 -2.57 -19.52
C LYS A 626 39.47 -2.59 -18.23
N ASP A 627 38.83 -2.44 -17.07
CA ASP A 627 39.50 -2.46 -15.76
C ASP A 627 39.65 -3.89 -15.24
N THR A 628 40.86 -4.46 -15.33
CA THR A 628 41.19 -5.87 -15.04
C THR A 628 41.40 -6.19 -13.55
N ARG A 629 41.00 -5.31 -12.62
CA ARG A 629 41.26 -5.50 -11.18
C ARG A 629 40.20 -6.39 -10.51
N PHE A 630 40.62 -7.61 -10.17
CA PHE A 630 39.85 -8.70 -9.55
C PHE A 630 39.35 -8.43 -8.12
N PHE A 631 38.20 -9.05 -7.76
CA PHE A 631 37.74 -9.25 -6.38
C PHE A 631 37.86 -10.75 -6.03
N GLY A 632 38.94 -11.13 -5.35
CA GLY A 632 38.99 -12.45 -4.72
C GLY A 632 40.19 -12.61 -3.81
N SER A 633 39.94 -13.37 -2.75
CA SER A 633 40.89 -13.69 -1.68
C SER A 633 42.16 -14.32 -2.24
N GLU A 634 43.31 -13.86 -1.76
CA GLU A 634 44.56 -14.63 -1.78
C GLU A 634 44.26 -16.06 -1.30
N GLY A 635 44.36 -17.05 -2.18
CA GLY A 635 43.99 -18.43 -1.82
C GLY A 635 44.37 -19.44 -2.88
N ASP A 636 43.73 -19.41 -4.04
CA ASP A 636 43.83 -20.50 -5.02
C ASP A 636 44.24 -19.97 -6.40
N ASN A 637 45.52 -19.63 -6.54
CA ASN A 637 46.13 -19.20 -7.80
C ASN A 637 46.29 -20.39 -8.77
N ASN A 638 45.45 -20.44 -9.80
CA ASN A 638 45.68 -21.28 -10.98
C ASN A 638 45.68 -20.51 -12.31
N GLY A 639 45.56 -19.18 -12.30
CA GLY A 639 45.70 -18.38 -13.52
C GLY A 639 47.16 -18.06 -13.83
N ILE A 640 47.46 -17.97 -15.13
CA ILE A 640 48.78 -17.65 -15.67
C ILE A 640 48.74 -16.19 -16.14
N ASP A 641 49.69 -15.39 -15.69
CA ASP A 641 49.99 -14.05 -16.25
C ASP A 641 50.70 -14.25 -17.60
N ASP A 642 49.91 -14.36 -18.68
CA ASP A 642 50.40 -14.69 -20.02
C ASP A 642 51.07 -13.50 -20.74
N ASP A 643 50.84 -12.26 -20.29
CA ASP A 643 51.37 -11.05 -20.92
C ASP A 643 52.43 -10.29 -20.10
N GLY A 644 52.64 -10.69 -18.85
CA GLY A 644 53.73 -10.25 -17.98
C GLY A 644 53.51 -8.86 -17.37
N ASP A 645 52.26 -8.41 -17.25
CA ASP A 645 51.90 -7.12 -16.68
C ASP A 645 51.74 -7.14 -15.14
N GLY A 646 51.80 -8.35 -14.54
CA GLY A 646 51.70 -8.57 -13.11
C GLY A 646 50.28 -8.89 -12.62
N TYR A 647 49.32 -9.10 -13.52
CA TYR A 647 47.96 -9.53 -13.23
C TYR A 647 47.70 -10.95 -13.75
N VAL A 648 46.81 -11.68 -13.07
CA VAL A 648 46.42 -13.04 -13.47
C VAL A 648 45.25 -12.93 -14.46
N ASP A 649 45.45 -13.38 -15.69
CA ASP A 649 44.40 -13.44 -16.73
C ASP A 649 43.43 -14.61 -16.42
N GLU A 650 42.48 -14.39 -15.50
CA GLU A 650 41.12 -14.92 -15.68
C GLU A 650 40.32 -13.77 -16.28
N SER A 651 39.86 -13.95 -17.51
CA SER A 651 39.46 -12.81 -18.32
C SER A 651 38.22 -12.14 -17.70
N LEU A 652 38.25 -10.82 -17.59
CA LEU A 652 37.08 -10.00 -17.28
C LEU A 652 35.90 -10.32 -18.22
N GLU A 653 36.22 -10.86 -19.41
CA GLU A 653 35.29 -11.40 -20.39
C GLU A 653 34.60 -12.69 -19.89
N ASP A 654 35.31 -13.63 -19.27
CA ASP A 654 34.71 -14.83 -18.66
C ASP A 654 33.85 -14.49 -17.44
N GLU A 655 34.28 -13.55 -16.57
CA GLU A 655 33.44 -13.08 -15.46
C GLU A 655 32.17 -12.39 -15.97
N TYR A 656 32.29 -11.51 -16.97
CA TYR A 656 31.15 -10.83 -17.59
C TYR A 656 30.22 -11.81 -18.31
N MET A 657 30.76 -12.81 -19.02
CA MET A 657 29.97 -13.82 -19.73
C MET A 657 29.27 -14.79 -18.76
N MET A 658 29.91 -15.24 -17.67
CA MET A 658 29.25 -16.02 -16.62
C MET A 658 28.13 -15.24 -15.90
N LEU A 659 28.24 -13.91 -15.88
CA LEU A 659 27.18 -13.03 -15.36
C LEU A 659 26.06 -12.76 -16.36
N MET A 660 26.33 -12.80 -17.66
CA MET A 660 25.36 -12.49 -18.72
C MET A 660 24.55 -13.70 -19.18
N ASP A 661 25.14 -14.88 -19.11
CA ASP A 661 24.59 -16.16 -19.58
C ASP A 661 24.78 -17.18 -18.45
N THR A 662 23.89 -17.13 -17.45
CA THR A 662 24.03 -17.91 -16.22
C THR A 662 23.80 -19.41 -16.48
N ASP A 663 23.01 -19.75 -17.50
CA ASP A 663 22.70 -21.15 -17.86
C ASP A 663 23.61 -21.72 -18.98
N GLY A 664 24.46 -20.87 -19.58
CA GLY A 664 25.48 -21.26 -20.54
C GLY A 664 24.91 -21.65 -21.90
N ASP A 665 23.71 -21.15 -22.25
CA ASP A 665 23.02 -21.51 -23.49
C ASP A 665 23.49 -20.69 -24.71
N GLY A 666 24.40 -19.73 -24.49
CA GLY A 666 24.95 -18.84 -25.50
C GLY A 666 24.07 -17.61 -25.77
N THR A 667 23.02 -17.40 -24.99
CA THR A 667 22.14 -16.24 -25.03
C THR A 667 22.20 -15.49 -23.70
N VAL A 668 21.94 -14.17 -23.74
CA VAL A 668 21.97 -13.36 -22.53
C VAL A 668 20.65 -13.59 -21.77
N ASP A 669 20.72 -13.94 -20.48
CA ASP A 669 19.49 -14.17 -19.73
C ASP A 669 18.66 -12.88 -19.67
N TRP A 670 17.33 -13.02 -19.67
CA TRP A 670 16.40 -11.88 -19.70
C TRP A 670 16.63 -10.88 -18.56
N ASN A 671 16.93 -11.36 -17.35
CA ASN A 671 17.20 -10.53 -16.17
C ASN A 671 18.53 -9.74 -16.28
N LYS A 672 19.44 -10.13 -17.19
CA LYS A 672 20.68 -9.41 -17.48
C LYS A 672 20.46 -8.36 -18.56
N GLU A 673 19.60 -8.62 -19.54
CA GLU A 673 19.11 -7.58 -20.46
C GLU A 673 18.25 -6.53 -19.72
N ASN A 674 17.53 -6.98 -18.70
CA ASN A 674 16.54 -6.23 -17.93
C ASN A 674 16.85 -6.20 -16.41
N PRO A 675 18.02 -5.66 -15.99
CA PRO A 675 18.50 -5.76 -14.61
C PRO A 675 17.61 -5.06 -13.58
N ALA A 676 16.75 -4.13 -14.00
CA ALA A 676 15.80 -3.48 -13.09
C ALA A 676 14.70 -4.44 -12.60
N GLY A 677 14.49 -5.57 -13.27
CA GLY A 677 13.59 -6.65 -12.82
C GLY A 677 14.16 -7.48 -11.67
N GLY A 678 15.40 -7.23 -11.25
CA GLY A 678 16.07 -7.99 -10.20
C GLY A 678 16.53 -9.37 -10.66
N THR A 679 17.13 -10.13 -9.74
CA THR A 679 17.69 -11.47 -9.99
C THR A 679 16.70 -12.47 -10.57
N PHE A 680 15.42 -12.38 -10.24
CA PHE A 680 14.37 -13.28 -10.74
C PHE A 680 13.63 -12.75 -11.97
N GLY A 681 14.01 -11.57 -12.49
CA GLY A 681 13.43 -11.03 -13.71
C GLY A 681 11.95 -10.64 -13.61
N THR A 682 11.59 -9.84 -12.60
CA THR A 682 10.22 -9.35 -12.45
C THR A 682 9.82 -8.39 -13.59
N PRO A 683 8.80 -8.72 -14.42
CA PRO A 683 8.50 -7.98 -15.65
C PRO A 683 7.79 -6.63 -15.44
N GLY A 684 7.45 -6.26 -14.21
CA GLY A 684 6.70 -5.03 -13.89
C GLY A 684 7.48 -3.72 -13.99
N TYR A 685 8.80 -3.77 -14.24
CA TYR A 685 9.69 -2.62 -14.18
C TYR A 685 10.06 -2.02 -15.55
N TYR A 686 9.62 -2.66 -16.63
CA TYR A 686 9.82 -2.22 -18.01
C TYR A 686 8.48 -1.98 -18.71
N ARG A 687 8.33 -0.83 -19.38
CA ARG A 687 7.24 -0.65 -20.36
C ARG A 687 7.69 -1.22 -21.71
N GLU A 688 7.24 -2.43 -22.01
CA GLU A 688 7.59 -3.12 -23.26
C GLU A 688 6.69 -2.71 -24.44
N GLY A 689 7.33 -2.49 -25.59
CA GLY A 689 6.71 -2.42 -26.92
C GLY A 689 5.98 -1.13 -27.29
N ALA A 690 5.84 -0.92 -28.61
CA ALA A 690 4.97 0.08 -29.20
C ALA A 690 3.64 -0.62 -29.50
N LEU A 691 2.56 -0.12 -28.90
CA LEU A 691 1.22 -0.63 -29.22
C LEU A 691 0.67 0.18 -30.39
N VAL A 692 0.44 -0.48 -31.53
CA VAL A 692 -0.12 0.14 -32.72
C VAL A 692 -1.58 -0.27 -32.88
N ASN A 693 -2.49 0.67 -32.66
CA ASN A 693 -3.91 0.52 -32.88
C ASN A 693 -4.29 1.22 -34.19
N ILE A 694 -4.90 0.49 -35.12
CA ILE A 694 -5.44 1.05 -36.37
C ILE A 694 -6.94 0.83 -36.35
N GLY A 695 -7.70 1.88 -36.64
CA GLY A 695 -9.15 1.83 -36.60
C GLY A 695 -9.80 2.66 -37.69
N ILE A 696 -11.07 2.35 -37.92
CA ILE A 696 -11.93 3.08 -38.84
C ILE A 696 -13.19 3.44 -38.06
N SER A 697 -13.62 4.69 -38.16
CA SER A 697 -14.85 5.20 -37.56
C SER A 697 -15.77 5.75 -38.66
N LEU A 698 -17.06 5.44 -38.58
CA LEU A 698 -18.10 5.94 -39.47
C LEU A 698 -19.08 6.78 -38.66
N LYS A 699 -19.28 8.02 -39.08
CA LYS A 699 -20.28 8.93 -38.51
C LYS A 699 -21.32 9.25 -39.59
N PHE A 700 -22.59 9.00 -39.28
CA PHE A 700 -23.74 9.24 -40.15
C PHE A 700 -24.46 10.55 -39.83
#